data_AF-A0A238ZS97-F1
#
_entry.id   AF-A0A238ZS97-F1
#
_cell.length_a   1.000
_cell.length_b   1.000
_cell.length_c   1.000
_cell.angle_alpha   90.00
_cell.angle_beta   90.00
_cell.angle_gamma   90.00
#
_symmetry.space_group_name_H-M   'P 1'
#
loop_
_entity.id
_entity.type
_entity.pdbx_description
1 polymer ?
#
loop_
_entity_poly.entity_id
_entity_poly.type
_entity_poly.pdbx_seq_one_letter_code
_entity_poly.pdbx_strand_id
1 'polypeptide(L)'
;MSGDLGRRLVATTTPEEWLAVEADAGARFAAVESLVAAVMKASFAGKPPVQVSDLESAPPIALKHVPAAARTTAREVFDLEAQRAKGAWWLPESVVLKPGAVNLPAYVGIEPRWAMNAAAADAGRVELPGCPDALACWALLAPFADILLAPLMLRGPDSGALAPAARDAAWAAVETSYAALGLTGDAVAAAVTAMRPGHGWSRLTTAEQTAARVALVEALRGTVGPDTVRRWRAVAMRPLLDKYYAKAKKAAPSSRAVLTKALQPTLAAFFAGDWLALLDYLGEQPAAGEEITTALPEPQLYVQSPAPDQPGAAGAEIHGGEEAGSPAARRVEALRAFWAALDATHAQQRPGMRPLTGLLDDGVLMPGDREPFRPPAYERLLPASLLADVETLWSGQLQPRYPDRIVSARSPHEQMADAFGTALRFWHELAVTAWHICEGPHARTDLAGLARHYAEEVAALAVMGTPVPTALFTELQAAERRLGRPQEIVRDRHTRDIAPGFTLEVSIGGGTRRDGYEILRDIIVTHRRAWAEQHLESALRRAWEEPLREVARQLQVAIAGRGKPPTVKQFAKLAEPVANAWFGGGLAAVYIAVGHTPPIEPTRVRLLPYDRAAFCNRVFDVLGGRYVPDSQAAGNNDAYQRSCAVRRAAHVAIGFVQQEELLDRPPAAQELGLGDHRWPEGLTFERYAAAVTEARTALPTVRGIAPTNAPPTPAAAPAAVPADRPAAGHTAGQGGQSQPVLPSPAAAADPPPPEAEDSGRRRGFLGRLFSRG
;
A
#
# COMPACT_ATOMS: atom_id res chain seq x y z
N MET A 1 -52.80 -9.58 7.80
CA MET A 1 -53.23 -8.24 8.27
C MET A 1 -52.03 -7.29 8.42
N SER A 2 -51.07 -7.30 7.49
CA SER A 2 -49.72 -6.74 7.69
C SER A 2 -49.40 -5.47 6.87
N GLY A 3 -50.33 -4.97 6.05
CA GLY A 3 -50.06 -3.88 5.09
C GLY A 3 -49.98 -2.45 5.67
N ASP A 4 -49.75 -2.29 6.98
CA ASP A 4 -49.70 -0.95 7.60
C ASP A 4 -48.73 -0.85 8.80
N LEU A 5 -47.81 -1.83 8.98
CA LEU A 5 -46.91 -1.82 10.15
C LEU A 5 -46.06 -0.55 10.17
N GLY A 6 -45.44 -0.19 9.05
CA GLY A 6 -44.55 0.96 9.01
C GLY A 6 -45.22 2.29 9.35
N ARG A 7 -46.49 2.50 8.94
CA ARG A 7 -47.21 3.74 9.28
C ARG A 7 -47.56 3.80 10.76
N ARG A 8 -47.99 2.66 11.33
CA ARG A 8 -48.21 2.54 12.77
C ARG A 8 -46.93 2.85 13.56
N LEU A 9 -45.78 2.35 13.11
CA LEU A 9 -44.49 2.59 13.76
C LEU A 9 -44.10 4.08 13.73
N VAL A 10 -44.23 4.77 12.59
CA VAL A 10 -43.91 6.20 12.51
C VAL A 10 -44.85 7.07 13.35
N ALA A 11 -46.10 6.64 13.57
CA ALA A 11 -47.05 7.35 14.43
C ALA A 11 -46.71 7.28 15.93
N THR A 12 -45.85 6.34 16.35
CA THR A 12 -45.42 6.24 17.75
C THR A 12 -44.47 7.36 18.13
N THR A 13 -44.49 7.76 19.40
CA THR A 13 -43.64 8.83 19.93
C THR A 13 -42.54 8.30 20.85
N THR A 14 -42.76 7.14 21.48
CA THR A 14 -41.80 6.52 22.40
C THR A 14 -41.28 5.17 21.87
N PRO A 15 -40.08 4.72 22.29
CA PRO A 15 -39.58 3.38 21.96
C PRO A 15 -40.49 2.25 22.48
N GLU A 16 -41.16 2.43 23.60
CA GLU A 16 -42.08 1.43 24.17
C GLU A 16 -43.31 1.23 23.31
N GLU A 17 -43.92 2.33 22.84
CA GLU A 17 -45.03 2.28 21.88
C GLU A 17 -44.60 1.57 20.58
N TRP A 18 -43.40 1.88 20.09
CA TRP A 18 -42.84 1.23 18.90
C TRP A 18 -42.72 -0.28 19.10
N LEU A 19 -42.12 -0.71 20.22
CA LEU A 19 -41.92 -2.12 20.53
C LEU A 19 -43.24 -2.86 20.74
N ALA A 20 -44.26 -2.22 21.32
CA ALA A 20 -45.60 -2.79 21.45
C ALA A 20 -46.25 -3.03 20.08
N VAL A 21 -46.22 -2.01 19.20
CA VAL A 21 -46.75 -2.11 17.82
C VAL A 21 -46.05 -3.22 17.03
N GLU A 22 -44.73 -3.36 17.18
CA GLU A 22 -43.97 -4.39 16.51
C GLU A 22 -44.22 -5.79 17.10
N ALA A 23 -44.34 -5.92 18.42
CA ALA A 23 -44.64 -7.19 19.06
C ALA A 23 -45.95 -7.81 18.56
N ASP A 24 -46.97 -6.99 18.31
CA ASP A 24 -48.24 -7.40 17.70
C ASP A 24 -48.06 -7.99 16.28
N ALA A 25 -47.01 -7.57 15.56
CA ALA A 25 -46.70 -8.02 14.21
C ALA A 25 -45.70 -9.19 14.16
N GLY A 26 -45.07 -9.54 15.29
CA GLY A 26 -44.13 -10.66 15.43
C GLY A 26 -42.66 -10.23 15.59
N ALA A 27 -41.89 -11.03 16.35
CA ALA A 27 -40.49 -10.74 16.66
C ALA A 27 -39.53 -11.14 15.52
N ARG A 28 -38.70 -10.20 15.02
CA ARG A 28 -37.74 -10.42 13.91
C ARG A 28 -36.27 -10.25 14.27
N PHE A 29 -35.93 -9.46 15.31
CA PHE A 29 -34.55 -8.98 15.53
C PHE A 29 -33.83 -9.63 16.72
N ALA A 30 -34.40 -10.67 17.33
CA ALA A 30 -33.90 -11.26 18.57
C ALA A 30 -32.44 -11.73 18.50
N ALA A 31 -31.98 -12.25 17.36
CA ALA A 31 -30.61 -12.70 17.16
C ALA A 31 -29.60 -11.54 17.21
N VAL A 32 -29.89 -10.44 16.52
CA VAL A 32 -29.06 -9.23 16.49
C VAL A 32 -29.07 -8.55 17.86
N GLU A 33 -30.23 -8.46 18.51
CA GLU A 33 -30.36 -7.95 19.88
C GLU A 33 -29.51 -8.76 20.87
N SER A 34 -29.55 -10.09 20.75
CA SER A 34 -28.75 -10.99 21.60
C SER A 34 -27.25 -10.84 21.38
N LEU A 35 -26.82 -10.59 20.14
CA LEU A 35 -25.42 -10.29 19.82
C LEU A 35 -24.94 -9.03 20.55
N VAL A 36 -25.68 -7.91 20.43
CA VAL A 36 -25.33 -6.65 21.12
C VAL A 36 -25.28 -6.84 22.63
N ALA A 37 -26.30 -7.48 23.20
CA ALA A 37 -26.38 -7.73 24.64
C ALA A 37 -25.19 -8.59 25.12
N ALA A 38 -24.80 -9.61 24.36
CA ALA A 38 -23.67 -10.46 24.71
C ALA A 38 -22.33 -9.73 24.66
N VAL A 39 -22.10 -8.89 23.63
CA VAL A 39 -20.90 -8.06 23.49
C VAL A 39 -20.80 -7.08 24.66
N MET A 40 -21.87 -6.34 24.96
CA MET A 40 -21.85 -5.37 26.06
C MET A 40 -21.69 -6.04 27.42
N LYS A 41 -22.32 -7.20 27.64
CA LYS A 41 -22.12 -7.98 28.86
C LYS A 41 -20.65 -8.36 29.06
N ALA A 42 -19.97 -8.81 28.01
CA ALA A 42 -18.54 -9.10 28.07
C ALA A 42 -17.71 -7.85 28.37
N SER A 43 -17.99 -6.73 27.69
CA SER A 43 -17.28 -5.47 27.92
C SER A 43 -17.47 -4.97 29.35
N PHE A 44 -18.70 -4.93 29.86
CA PHE A 44 -18.97 -4.50 31.22
C PHE A 44 -18.33 -5.44 32.25
N ALA A 45 -18.11 -6.72 31.94
CA ALA A 45 -17.41 -7.66 32.80
C ALA A 45 -15.88 -7.49 32.82
N GLY A 46 -15.33 -6.39 32.27
CA GLY A 46 -13.90 -6.14 32.25
C GLY A 46 -13.14 -6.87 31.13
N LYS A 47 -13.85 -7.47 30.17
CA LYS A 47 -13.25 -8.26 29.07
C LYS A 47 -13.49 -7.55 27.74
N PRO A 48 -12.46 -6.99 27.07
CA PRO A 48 -12.65 -6.27 25.82
C PRO A 48 -13.16 -7.25 24.74
N PRO A 49 -14.41 -7.10 24.26
CA PRO A 49 -15.00 -8.09 23.35
C PRO A 49 -14.51 -7.95 21.91
N VAL A 50 -13.94 -6.80 21.52
CA VAL A 50 -13.41 -6.58 20.17
C VAL A 50 -11.89 -6.55 20.25
N GLN A 51 -11.22 -7.46 19.55
CA GLN A 51 -9.76 -7.43 19.43
C GLN A 51 -9.36 -6.99 18.03
N VAL A 52 -8.49 -5.98 17.94
CA VAL A 52 -7.79 -5.60 16.72
C VAL A 52 -6.49 -6.40 16.64
N SER A 53 -6.22 -7.02 15.50
CA SER A 53 -4.97 -7.76 15.25
C SER A 53 -4.21 -7.12 14.10
N ASP A 54 -2.92 -6.88 14.33
CA ASP A 54 -1.98 -6.45 13.29
C ASP A 54 -1.27 -7.63 12.60
N LEU A 55 -1.59 -8.87 12.99
CA LEU A 55 -0.98 -10.07 12.42
C LEU A 55 -1.65 -10.39 11.08
N GLU A 56 -0.86 -10.50 10.01
CA GLU A 56 -1.36 -10.86 8.66
C GLU A 56 -2.11 -12.21 8.63
N SER A 57 -1.82 -13.11 9.56
CA SER A 57 -2.45 -14.44 9.66
C SER A 57 -3.76 -14.49 10.46
N ALA A 58 -4.17 -13.38 11.07
CA ALA A 58 -5.39 -13.29 11.87
C ALA A 58 -6.39 -12.32 11.22
N PRO A 59 -7.71 -12.51 11.42
CA PRO A 59 -8.66 -11.50 11.00
C PRO A 59 -8.36 -10.17 11.71
N PRO A 60 -8.40 -9.04 10.99
CA PRO A 60 -7.99 -7.73 11.51
C PRO A 60 -8.83 -7.30 12.70
N ILE A 61 -10.09 -7.76 12.76
CA ILE A 61 -10.96 -7.65 13.93
C ILE A 61 -11.59 -9.00 14.24
N ALA A 62 -11.64 -9.35 15.53
CA ALA A 62 -12.33 -10.54 16.00
C ALA A 62 -13.16 -10.27 17.26
N LEU A 63 -14.38 -10.81 17.30
CA LEU A 63 -15.21 -10.86 18.50
C LEU A 63 -14.73 -11.99 19.43
N LYS A 64 -14.31 -11.60 20.64
CA LYS A 64 -13.83 -12.48 21.71
C LYS A 64 -14.73 -12.39 22.93
N HIS A 65 -14.61 -13.38 23.80
CA HIS A 65 -15.36 -13.45 25.07
C HIS A 65 -16.89 -13.42 24.95
N VAL A 66 -17.41 -13.63 23.73
CA VAL A 66 -18.84 -13.74 23.43
C VAL A 66 -19.24 -15.21 23.18
N PRO A 67 -20.51 -15.58 23.43
CA PRO A 67 -21.01 -16.92 23.17
C PRO A 67 -20.87 -17.33 21.71
N ALA A 68 -20.77 -18.64 21.45
CA ALA A 68 -20.68 -19.18 20.08
C ALA A 68 -21.86 -18.73 19.20
N ALA A 69 -23.09 -18.74 19.74
CA ALA A 69 -24.28 -18.29 19.03
C ALA A 69 -24.18 -16.82 18.55
N ALA A 70 -23.61 -15.93 19.36
CA ALA A 70 -23.43 -14.53 18.97
C ALA A 70 -22.44 -14.40 17.80
N ARG A 71 -21.36 -15.19 17.81
CA ARG A 71 -20.39 -15.23 16.69
C ARG A 71 -21.01 -15.81 15.42
N THR A 72 -21.87 -16.81 15.55
CA THR A 72 -22.61 -17.35 14.40
C THR A 72 -23.52 -16.28 13.81
N THR A 73 -24.31 -15.58 14.62
CA THR A 73 -25.13 -14.45 14.16
C THR A 73 -24.29 -13.37 13.47
N ALA A 74 -23.13 -13.01 14.03
CA ALA A 74 -22.24 -12.03 13.43
C ALA A 74 -21.81 -12.47 12.01
N ARG A 75 -21.39 -13.73 11.85
CA ARG A 75 -20.99 -14.30 10.56
C ARG A 75 -22.12 -14.37 9.54
N GLU A 76 -23.31 -14.77 9.96
CA GLU A 76 -24.45 -14.96 9.06
C GLU A 76 -25.08 -13.64 8.60
N VAL A 77 -25.17 -12.66 9.49
CA VAL A 77 -25.85 -11.39 9.21
C VAL A 77 -24.90 -10.36 8.59
N PHE A 78 -23.62 -10.36 9.01
CA PHE A 78 -22.66 -9.31 8.66
C PHE A 78 -21.57 -9.76 7.67
N ASP A 79 -21.83 -10.80 6.87
CA ASP A 79 -20.96 -11.11 5.75
C ASP A 79 -21.18 -10.10 4.59
N LEU A 80 -20.11 -9.41 4.17
CA LEU A 80 -20.18 -8.34 3.18
C LEU A 80 -20.71 -8.83 1.83
N GLU A 81 -20.23 -9.98 1.35
CA GLU A 81 -20.62 -10.53 0.06
C GLU A 81 -22.07 -11.02 0.08
N ALA A 82 -22.50 -11.62 1.20
CA ALA A 82 -23.91 -11.97 1.41
C ALA A 82 -24.83 -10.74 1.43
N GLN A 83 -24.40 -9.60 1.98
CA GLN A 83 -25.18 -8.36 1.92
C GLN A 83 -25.18 -7.75 0.51
N ARG A 84 -24.05 -7.79 -0.21
CA ARG A 84 -23.95 -7.34 -1.61
C ARG A 84 -24.82 -8.16 -2.56
N ALA A 85 -24.90 -9.47 -2.36
CA ALA A 85 -25.80 -10.36 -3.08
C ALA A 85 -27.29 -9.99 -2.90
N LYS A 86 -27.63 -9.21 -1.86
CA LYS A 86 -28.98 -8.64 -1.63
C LYS A 86 -29.13 -7.21 -2.16
N GLY A 87 -28.15 -6.70 -2.90
CA GLY A 87 -28.15 -5.37 -3.50
C GLY A 87 -27.46 -4.28 -2.68
N ALA A 88 -26.78 -4.61 -1.58
CA ALA A 88 -26.06 -3.64 -0.74
C ALA A 88 -24.70 -3.20 -1.32
N TRP A 89 -24.63 -2.91 -2.62
CA TRP A 89 -23.40 -2.47 -3.32
C TRP A 89 -22.85 -1.12 -2.83
N TRP A 90 -23.63 -0.38 -2.04
CA TRP A 90 -23.21 0.85 -1.39
C TRP A 90 -22.33 0.61 -0.15
N LEU A 91 -22.19 -0.63 0.33
CA LEU A 91 -21.31 -0.96 1.43
C LEU A 91 -19.84 -0.73 1.05
N PRO A 92 -19.06 -0.06 1.92
CA PRO A 92 -17.64 0.18 1.68
C PRO A 92 -16.85 -1.12 1.69
N GLU A 93 -15.70 -1.16 0.99
CA GLU A 93 -14.73 -2.25 1.10
C GLU A 93 -13.83 -2.08 2.33
N SER A 94 -13.54 -0.84 2.72
CA SER A 94 -12.83 -0.54 3.96
C SER A 94 -13.44 0.62 4.74
N VAL A 95 -13.29 0.53 6.06
CA VAL A 95 -13.82 1.50 7.01
C VAL A 95 -12.77 1.80 8.08
N VAL A 96 -12.80 3.04 8.59
CA VAL A 96 -12.06 3.37 9.81
C VAL A 96 -12.95 2.99 10.97
N LEU A 97 -12.52 2.01 11.76
CA LEU A 97 -13.23 1.50 12.92
C LEU A 97 -12.63 2.07 14.19
N LYS A 98 -13.52 2.29 15.17
CA LYS A 98 -13.19 2.76 16.52
C LYS A 98 -13.74 1.75 17.54
N PRO A 99 -13.23 0.50 17.54
CA PRO A 99 -13.68 -0.53 18.48
C PRO A 99 -13.45 -0.13 19.95
N GLY A 100 -12.54 0.81 20.22
CA GLY A 100 -12.32 1.34 21.55
C GLY A 100 -13.57 1.85 22.26
N ALA A 101 -14.58 2.38 21.53
CA ALA A 101 -15.87 2.74 22.13
C ALA A 101 -16.60 1.51 22.71
N VAL A 102 -16.60 0.39 21.98
CA VAL A 102 -17.19 -0.89 22.41
C VAL A 102 -16.41 -1.49 23.56
N ASN A 103 -15.08 -1.36 23.56
CA ASN A 103 -14.17 -1.89 24.59
C ASN A 103 -14.06 -0.99 25.85
N LEU A 104 -14.54 0.25 25.79
CA LEU A 104 -14.31 1.25 26.82
C LEU A 104 -14.72 0.80 28.24
N PRO A 105 -15.88 0.13 28.47
CA PRO A 105 -16.22 -0.37 29.80
C PRO A 105 -15.19 -1.39 30.33
N ALA A 106 -14.58 -2.18 29.45
CA ALA A 106 -13.55 -3.13 29.86
C ALA A 106 -12.26 -2.41 30.26
N TYR A 107 -11.85 -1.40 29.49
CA TYR A 107 -10.68 -0.58 29.82
C TYR A 107 -10.86 0.20 31.11
N VAL A 108 -12.07 0.69 31.41
CA VAL A 108 -12.36 1.32 32.71
C VAL A 108 -12.18 0.33 33.85
N GLY A 109 -12.53 -0.95 33.67
CA GLY A 109 -12.32 -1.98 34.68
C GLY A 109 -10.86 -2.41 34.88
N ILE A 110 -10.04 -2.32 33.83
CA ILE A 110 -8.61 -2.72 33.86
C ILE A 110 -7.73 -1.57 34.36
N GLU A 111 -7.84 -0.40 33.73
CA GLU A 111 -7.02 0.77 34.01
C GLU A 111 -7.87 2.05 33.91
N PRO A 112 -8.65 2.38 34.98
CA PRO A 112 -9.64 3.46 34.94
C PRO A 112 -9.07 4.82 34.55
N ARG A 113 -7.80 5.09 34.93
CA ARG A 113 -7.15 6.37 34.69
C ARG A 113 -6.86 6.60 33.20
N TRP A 114 -6.48 5.55 32.47
CA TRP A 114 -6.04 5.63 31.07
C TRP A 114 -7.06 5.07 30.08
N ALA A 115 -8.21 4.58 30.56
CA ALA A 115 -9.23 3.92 29.74
C ALA A 115 -9.65 4.70 28.49
N MET A 116 -9.82 6.02 28.60
CA MET A 116 -10.21 6.86 27.46
C MET A 116 -9.10 6.98 26.41
N ASN A 117 -7.83 7.01 26.83
CA ASN A 117 -6.69 7.04 25.92
C ASN A 117 -6.52 5.69 25.22
N ALA A 118 -6.68 4.59 25.97
CA ALA A 118 -6.68 3.24 25.40
C ALA A 118 -7.81 3.08 24.36
N ALA A 119 -9.02 3.52 24.66
CA ALA A 119 -10.15 3.51 23.73
C ALA A 119 -9.91 4.40 22.48
N ALA A 120 -9.29 5.57 22.64
CA ALA A 120 -9.00 6.45 21.51
C ALA A 120 -7.89 5.89 20.60
N ALA A 121 -6.92 5.17 21.18
CA ALA A 121 -5.84 4.52 20.45
C ALA A 121 -6.31 3.25 19.71
N ASP A 122 -7.36 2.60 20.20
CA ASP A 122 -7.97 1.40 19.59
C ASP A 122 -8.86 1.77 18.40
N ALA A 123 -8.21 2.22 17.33
CA ALA A 123 -8.81 2.60 16.06
C ALA A 123 -7.91 2.24 14.87
N GLY A 124 -8.51 1.82 13.76
CA GLY A 124 -7.76 1.37 12.59
C GLY A 124 -8.60 1.36 11.32
N ARG A 125 -7.94 1.45 10.15
CA ARG A 125 -8.60 1.16 8.87
C ARG A 125 -8.60 -0.36 8.68
N VAL A 126 -9.77 -0.92 8.41
CA VAL A 126 -9.99 -2.36 8.27
C VAL A 126 -10.71 -2.63 6.96
N GLU A 127 -10.26 -3.67 6.26
CA GLU A 127 -10.96 -4.25 5.10
C GLU A 127 -12.12 -5.14 5.60
N LEU A 128 -13.30 -4.94 5.03
CA LEU A 128 -14.54 -5.64 5.37
C LEU A 128 -14.72 -7.01 4.66
N PRO A 129 -14.20 -7.24 3.43
CA PRO A 129 -14.27 -8.56 2.81
C PRO A 129 -13.70 -9.67 3.72
N GLY A 130 -14.49 -10.72 3.96
CA GLY A 130 -14.09 -11.84 4.82
C GLY A 130 -14.02 -11.54 6.32
N CYS A 131 -14.40 -10.35 6.77
CA CYS A 131 -14.36 -9.94 8.18
C CYS A 131 -15.75 -9.49 8.71
N PRO A 132 -16.67 -10.44 8.98
CA PRO A 132 -18.01 -10.10 9.43
C PRO A 132 -18.05 -9.39 10.79
N ASP A 133 -17.08 -9.67 11.66
CA ASP A 133 -16.93 -9.01 12.95
C ASP A 133 -16.65 -7.50 12.79
N ALA A 134 -15.88 -7.11 11.76
CA ALA A 134 -15.63 -5.70 11.45
C ALA A 134 -16.89 -5.00 10.94
N LEU A 135 -17.68 -5.66 10.08
CA LEU A 135 -18.96 -5.11 9.59
C LEU A 135 -19.99 -5.00 10.72
N ALA A 136 -20.07 -5.99 11.62
CA ALA A 136 -20.89 -5.92 12.82
C ALA A 136 -20.45 -4.78 13.75
N CYS A 137 -19.14 -4.60 13.93
CA CYS A 137 -18.62 -3.49 14.72
C CYS A 137 -19.01 -2.12 14.12
N TRP A 138 -18.87 -1.97 12.80
CA TRP A 138 -19.21 -0.75 12.07
C TRP A 138 -20.71 -0.42 12.12
N ALA A 139 -21.55 -1.39 11.77
CA ALA A 139 -22.97 -1.17 11.53
C ALA A 139 -23.80 -1.16 12.81
N LEU A 140 -23.39 -1.95 13.82
CA LEU A 140 -24.22 -2.28 14.98
C LEU A 140 -23.56 -1.91 16.31
N LEU A 141 -22.36 -2.42 16.60
CA LEU A 141 -21.79 -2.34 17.96
C LEU A 141 -21.26 -0.95 18.31
N ALA A 142 -20.47 -0.34 17.42
CA ALA A 142 -19.94 1.01 17.67
C ALA A 142 -21.06 2.06 17.75
N PRO A 143 -22.07 2.09 16.85
CA PRO A 143 -23.21 3.00 17.00
C PRO A 143 -23.97 2.84 18.32
N PHE A 144 -24.12 1.62 18.84
CA PHE A 144 -24.73 1.41 20.15
C PHE A 144 -23.84 1.94 21.29
N ALA A 145 -22.55 1.59 21.27
CA ALA A 145 -21.59 2.01 22.26
C ALA A 145 -21.42 3.54 22.30
N ASP A 146 -21.41 4.20 21.15
CA ASP A 146 -21.29 5.66 21.03
C ASP A 146 -22.45 6.38 21.73
N ILE A 147 -23.68 5.86 21.62
CA ILE A 147 -24.84 6.42 22.32
C ILE A 147 -24.77 6.10 23.82
N LEU A 148 -24.48 4.84 24.16
CA LEU A 148 -24.48 4.34 25.53
C LEU A 148 -23.37 4.96 26.39
N LEU A 149 -22.24 5.31 25.79
CA LEU A 149 -21.03 5.79 26.49
C LEU A 149 -20.68 7.24 26.14
N ALA A 150 -21.60 7.95 25.47
CA ALA A 150 -21.46 9.36 25.14
C ALA A 150 -20.99 10.24 26.31
N PRO A 151 -21.48 10.09 27.57
CA PRO A 151 -20.98 10.90 28.68
C PRO A 151 -19.47 10.76 28.92
N LEU A 152 -18.94 9.54 28.77
CA LEU A 152 -17.51 9.26 28.93
C LEU A 152 -16.71 9.88 27.78
N MET A 153 -17.21 9.76 26.54
CA MET A 153 -16.57 10.35 25.36
C MET A 153 -16.53 11.88 25.42
N LEU A 154 -17.61 12.53 25.89
CA LEU A 154 -17.64 13.98 26.13
C LEU A 154 -16.65 14.45 27.21
N ARG A 155 -16.16 13.51 28.04
CA ARG A 155 -15.13 13.72 29.06
C ARG A 155 -13.81 13.03 28.72
N GLY A 156 -13.60 12.67 27.45
CA GLY A 156 -12.38 12.03 26.93
C GLY A 156 -11.26 13.01 26.54
N PRO A 157 -10.29 12.57 25.72
CA PRO A 157 -9.14 13.37 25.30
C PRO A 157 -9.54 14.64 24.54
N ASP A 158 -10.63 14.56 23.78
CA ASP A 158 -11.17 15.68 23.00
C ASP A 158 -12.09 16.60 23.84
N SER A 159 -12.10 16.45 25.17
CA SER A 159 -12.90 17.30 26.04
C SER A 159 -12.44 18.76 25.92
N GLY A 160 -13.36 19.63 25.50
CA GLY A 160 -13.07 21.05 25.24
C GLY A 160 -12.92 21.41 23.75
N ALA A 161 -12.89 20.44 22.83
CA ALA A 161 -12.90 20.72 21.39
C ALA A 161 -14.23 21.33 20.89
N LEU A 162 -15.33 21.08 21.61
CA LEU A 162 -16.66 21.59 21.26
C LEU A 162 -16.87 23.01 21.82
N ALA A 163 -17.42 23.89 20.97
CA ALA A 163 -17.93 25.19 21.40
C ALA A 163 -19.06 25.04 22.44
N PRO A 164 -19.29 26.03 23.33
CA PRO A 164 -20.23 25.91 24.45
C PRO A 164 -21.64 25.44 24.05
N ALA A 165 -22.24 26.06 23.03
CA ALA A 165 -23.58 25.68 22.55
C ALA A 165 -23.64 24.24 22.00
N ALA A 166 -22.60 23.81 21.28
CA ALA A 166 -22.51 22.45 20.75
C ALA A 166 -22.33 21.42 21.88
N ARG A 167 -21.56 21.78 22.92
CA ARG A 167 -21.41 20.95 24.12
C ARG A 167 -22.72 20.80 24.87
N ASP A 168 -23.47 21.88 25.07
CA ASP A 168 -24.75 21.84 25.79
C ASP A 168 -25.79 21.02 25.01
N ALA A 169 -25.83 21.16 23.68
CA ALA A 169 -26.65 20.32 22.81
C ALA A 169 -26.26 18.83 22.88
N ALA A 170 -24.96 18.52 22.95
CA ALA A 170 -24.51 17.13 23.09
C ALA A 170 -24.95 16.51 24.43
N TRP A 171 -24.88 17.26 25.53
CA TRP A 171 -25.40 16.79 26.83
C TRP A 171 -26.92 16.65 26.85
N ALA A 172 -27.67 17.55 26.20
CA ALA A 172 -29.11 17.38 26.05
C ALA A 172 -29.48 16.14 25.21
N ALA A 173 -28.68 15.81 24.20
CA ALA A 173 -28.83 14.60 23.41
C ALA A 173 -28.56 13.33 24.22
N VAL A 174 -27.59 13.36 25.16
CA VAL A 174 -27.36 12.27 26.13
C VAL A 174 -28.61 12.02 26.97
N GLU A 175 -29.18 13.07 27.58
CA GLU A 175 -30.37 12.94 28.44
C GLU A 175 -31.55 12.36 27.65
N THR A 176 -31.79 12.87 26.44
CA THR A 176 -32.83 12.38 25.53
C THR A 176 -32.62 10.91 25.19
N SER A 177 -31.37 10.52 24.87
CA SER A 177 -31.04 9.14 24.52
C SER A 177 -31.19 8.21 25.71
N TYR A 178 -30.72 8.60 26.90
CA TYR A 178 -30.83 7.77 28.10
C TYR A 178 -32.28 7.55 28.52
N ALA A 179 -33.13 8.57 28.42
CA ALA A 179 -34.57 8.43 28.63
C ALA A 179 -35.19 7.42 27.65
N ALA A 180 -34.88 7.54 26.35
CA ALA A 180 -35.36 6.61 25.33
C ALA A 180 -34.87 5.17 25.56
N LEU A 181 -33.65 5.01 26.05
CA LEU A 181 -33.04 3.72 26.37
C LEU A 181 -33.52 3.09 27.70
N GLY A 182 -34.34 3.81 28.49
CA GLY A 182 -34.79 3.36 29.80
C GLY A 182 -33.72 3.44 30.90
N LEU A 183 -32.69 4.26 30.70
CA LEU A 183 -31.56 4.44 31.62
C LEU A 183 -31.82 5.57 32.63
N THR A 184 -32.99 5.54 33.28
CA THR A 184 -33.47 6.62 34.18
C THR A 184 -33.30 6.32 35.66
N GLY A 185 -32.60 5.23 36.02
CA GLY A 185 -32.36 4.88 37.42
C GLY A 185 -31.51 5.91 38.16
N ASP A 186 -31.78 6.10 39.45
CA ASP A 186 -31.15 7.14 40.29
C ASP A 186 -29.61 7.10 40.24
N ALA A 187 -29.03 5.90 40.26
CA ALA A 187 -27.57 5.72 40.19
C ALA A 187 -26.97 6.22 38.86
N VAL A 188 -27.66 5.97 37.73
CA VAL A 188 -27.23 6.45 36.42
C VAL A 188 -27.40 7.97 36.34
N ALA A 189 -28.54 8.49 36.79
CA ALA A 189 -28.83 9.93 36.80
C ALA A 189 -27.81 10.70 37.66
N ALA A 190 -27.46 10.19 38.83
CA ALA A 190 -26.46 10.78 39.71
C ALA A 190 -25.06 10.81 39.05
N ALA A 191 -24.64 9.70 38.43
CA ALA A 191 -23.34 9.62 37.75
C ALA A 191 -23.27 10.57 36.54
N VAL A 192 -24.31 10.63 35.71
CA VAL A 192 -24.40 11.55 34.56
C VAL A 192 -24.38 13.01 35.02
N THR A 193 -25.12 13.35 36.09
CA THR A 193 -25.18 14.71 36.64
C THR A 193 -23.81 15.19 37.12
N ALA A 194 -23.04 14.33 37.80
CA ALA A 194 -21.69 14.68 38.26
C ALA A 194 -20.74 15.04 37.11
N MET A 195 -20.97 14.50 35.92
CA MET A 195 -20.17 14.78 34.72
C MET A 195 -20.68 15.98 33.90
N ARG A 196 -21.81 16.60 34.24
CA ARG A 196 -22.41 17.66 33.44
C ARG A 196 -21.64 18.99 33.55
N PRO A 197 -21.55 19.80 32.48
CA PRO A 197 -21.02 21.16 32.56
C PRO A 197 -21.80 21.97 33.60
N GLY A 198 -21.09 22.72 34.47
CA GLY A 198 -21.70 23.52 35.53
C GLY A 198 -21.92 22.80 36.86
N HIS A 199 -21.82 21.47 36.90
CA HIS A 199 -22.04 20.66 38.12
C HIS A 199 -20.75 20.30 38.86
N GLY A 200 -19.73 21.16 38.77
CA GLY A 200 -18.50 21.00 39.55
C GLY A 200 -17.46 20.04 38.98
N TRP A 201 -17.68 19.40 37.81
CA TRP A 201 -16.71 18.50 37.16
C TRP A 201 -15.28 19.06 37.10
N SER A 202 -15.12 20.33 36.71
CA SER A 202 -13.81 20.97 36.58
C SER A 202 -13.12 21.26 37.92
N ARG A 203 -13.83 21.13 39.04
CA ARG A 203 -13.30 21.31 40.40
C ARG A 203 -12.89 19.98 41.03
N LEU A 204 -13.27 18.86 40.42
CA LEU A 204 -12.88 17.53 40.87
C LEU A 204 -11.40 17.27 40.57
N THR A 205 -10.71 16.66 41.52
CA THR A 205 -9.37 16.09 41.33
C THR A 205 -9.40 14.97 40.29
N THR A 206 -8.24 14.62 39.73
CA THR A 206 -8.12 13.50 38.78
C THR A 206 -8.66 12.19 39.34
N ALA A 207 -8.46 11.92 40.63
CA ALA A 207 -8.97 10.73 41.31
C ALA A 207 -10.51 10.73 41.37
N GLU A 208 -11.12 11.87 41.72
CA GLU A 208 -12.58 12.03 41.77
C GLU A 208 -13.22 11.95 40.38
N GLN A 209 -12.60 12.55 39.36
CA GLN A 209 -13.06 12.41 37.98
C GLN A 209 -13.00 10.95 37.51
N THR A 210 -11.94 10.22 37.90
CA THR A 210 -11.81 8.80 37.60
C THR A 210 -12.89 7.99 38.32
N ALA A 211 -13.13 8.27 39.61
CA ALA A 211 -14.19 7.62 40.38
C ALA A 211 -15.59 7.87 39.78
N ALA A 212 -15.87 9.08 39.30
CA ALA A 212 -17.14 9.40 38.64
C ALA A 212 -17.35 8.62 37.32
N ARG A 213 -16.28 8.44 36.53
CA ARG A 213 -16.34 7.59 35.31
C ARG A 213 -16.59 6.13 35.66
N VAL A 214 -15.89 5.61 36.68
CA VAL A 214 -16.11 4.23 37.18
C VAL A 214 -17.55 4.07 37.68
N ALA A 215 -18.07 5.05 38.44
CA ALA A 215 -19.44 5.02 38.95
C ALA A 215 -20.48 4.96 37.82
N LEU A 216 -20.29 5.69 36.71
CA LEU A 216 -21.17 5.55 35.55
C LEU A 216 -21.12 4.12 34.97
N VAL A 217 -19.92 3.58 34.75
CA VAL A 217 -19.76 2.24 34.16
C VAL A 217 -20.41 1.16 35.04
N GLU A 218 -20.26 1.25 36.36
CA GLU A 218 -20.92 0.34 37.30
C GLU A 218 -22.44 0.50 37.32
N ALA A 219 -22.95 1.74 37.30
CA ALA A 219 -24.39 2.00 37.23
C ALA A 219 -25.01 1.46 35.93
N LEU A 220 -24.31 1.63 34.81
CA LEU A 220 -24.71 1.08 33.52
C LEU A 220 -24.61 -0.46 33.51
N ARG A 221 -23.58 -1.07 34.11
CA ARG A 221 -23.46 -2.53 34.22
C ARG A 221 -24.68 -3.16 34.89
N GLY A 222 -25.23 -2.52 35.93
CA GLY A 222 -26.41 -3.00 36.64
C GLY A 222 -27.74 -2.80 35.88
N THR A 223 -27.78 -1.90 34.90
CA THR A 223 -29.02 -1.46 34.24
C THR A 223 -29.13 -1.93 32.79
N VAL A 224 -28.02 -1.96 32.05
CA VAL A 224 -28.00 -2.29 30.62
C VAL A 224 -28.30 -3.77 30.43
N GLY A 225 -29.41 -4.05 29.76
CA GLY A 225 -29.85 -5.41 29.47
C GLY A 225 -30.54 -5.55 28.12
N PRO A 226 -31.18 -6.71 27.85
CA PRO A 226 -31.89 -6.96 26.59
C PRO A 226 -32.96 -5.90 26.27
N ASP A 227 -33.64 -5.36 27.29
CA ASP A 227 -34.66 -4.32 27.11
C ASP A 227 -34.06 -3.00 26.60
N THR A 228 -32.91 -2.58 27.15
CA THR A 228 -32.14 -1.41 26.68
C THR A 228 -31.77 -1.56 25.20
N VAL A 229 -31.35 -2.76 24.79
CA VAL A 229 -30.97 -3.05 23.39
C VAL A 229 -32.18 -2.99 22.46
N ARG A 230 -33.35 -3.51 22.90
CA ARG A 230 -34.60 -3.42 22.13
C ARG A 230 -35.04 -1.97 21.93
N ARG A 231 -35.03 -1.17 22.99
CA ARG A 231 -35.33 0.26 22.94
C ARG A 231 -34.37 0.99 22.03
N TRP A 232 -33.07 0.68 22.12
CA TRP A 232 -32.06 1.24 21.22
C TRP A 232 -32.36 0.93 19.75
N ARG A 233 -32.71 -0.32 19.41
CA ARG A 233 -33.06 -0.67 18.03
C ARG A 233 -34.20 0.20 17.50
N ALA A 234 -35.25 0.42 18.29
CA ALA A 234 -36.36 1.30 17.89
C ALA A 234 -35.85 2.73 17.61
N VAL A 235 -34.99 3.27 18.49
CA VAL A 235 -34.35 4.58 18.29
C VAL A 235 -33.48 4.62 17.03
N ALA A 236 -32.69 3.58 16.78
CA ALA A 236 -31.78 3.49 15.63
C ALA A 236 -32.53 3.34 14.30
N MET A 237 -33.67 2.67 14.29
CA MET A 237 -34.50 2.45 13.10
C MET A 237 -35.38 3.66 12.75
N ARG A 238 -35.80 4.45 13.74
CA ARG A 238 -36.72 5.59 13.53
C ARG A 238 -36.28 6.56 12.43
N PRO A 239 -35.03 7.06 12.38
CA PRO A 239 -34.58 7.98 11.32
C PRO A 239 -34.69 7.38 9.90
N LEU A 240 -34.55 6.07 9.76
CA LEU A 240 -34.69 5.38 8.47
C LEU A 240 -36.15 5.38 8.02
N LEU A 241 -37.08 5.06 8.92
CA LEU A 241 -38.52 5.05 8.64
C LEU A 241 -39.06 6.46 8.42
N ASP A 242 -38.71 7.42 9.27
CA ASP A 242 -39.13 8.82 9.13
C ASP A 242 -38.75 9.36 7.75
N LYS A 243 -37.54 9.03 7.28
CA LYS A 243 -37.07 9.44 5.96
C LYS A 243 -37.80 8.73 4.82
N TYR A 244 -38.08 7.44 4.96
CA TYR A 244 -38.90 6.70 4.00
C TYR A 244 -40.25 7.37 3.83
N TYR A 245 -41.00 7.59 4.92
CA TYR A 245 -42.33 8.18 4.86
C TYR A 245 -42.34 9.66 4.48
N ALA A 246 -41.29 10.41 4.83
CA ALA A 246 -41.11 11.78 4.33
C ALA A 246 -40.98 11.84 2.80
N LYS A 247 -40.42 10.79 2.18
CA LYS A 247 -40.30 10.65 0.71
C LYS A 247 -41.51 9.96 0.06
N ALA A 248 -42.25 9.14 0.80
CA ALA A 248 -43.39 8.38 0.30
C ALA A 248 -44.67 9.21 0.07
N LYS A 249 -44.66 10.54 0.28
CA LYS A 249 -45.86 11.41 0.22
C LYS A 249 -46.66 11.34 -1.08
N LYS A 250 -46.02 11.03 -2.22
CA LYS A 250 -46.65 10.99 -3.55
C LYS A 250 -46.64 9.60 -4.18
N ALA A 251 -45.57 8.84 -3.95
CA ALA A 251 -45.34 7.50 -4.48
C ALA A 251 -44.30 6.79 -3.61
N ALA A 252 -44.23 5.46 -3.71
CA ALA A 252 -43.18 4.68 -3.04
C ALA A 252 -41.78 5.18 -3.46
N PRO A 253 -40.89 5.51 -2.51
CA PRO A 253 -39.57 6.04 -2.82
C PRO A 253 -38.57 4.90 -3.08
N SER A 254 -37.66 5.10 -4.03
CA SER A 254 -36.53 4.17 -4.23
C SER A 254 -35.58 4.18 -3.04
N SER A 255 -34.89 3.06 -2.81
CA SER A 255 -33.76 2.88 -1.89
C SER A 255 -32.77 4.04 -1.92
N ARG A 256 -32.33 4.47 -3.12
CA ARG A 256 -31.36 5.57 -3.31
C ARG A 256 -31.86 6.93 -2.81
N ALA A 257 -33.18 7.16 -2.82
CA ALA A 257 -33.77 8.41 -2.34
C ALA A 257 -33.82 8.50 -0.80
N VAL A 258 -33.82 7.34 -0.13
CA VAL A 258 -33.92 7.21 1.32
C VAL A 258 -32.55 7.00 1.96
N LEU A 259 -31.75 6.07 1.43
CA LEU A 259 -30.48 5.63 2.01
C LEU A 259 -29.36 6.65 1.84
N THR A 260 -29.21 7.52 2.83
CA THR A 260 -28.00 8.33 3.01
C THR A 260 -26.92 7.60 3.80
N LYS A 261 -25.67 8.06 3.69
CA LYS A 261 -24.52 7.51 4.43
C LYS A 261 -24.78 7.28 5.93
N ALA A 262 -25.52 8.17 6.60
CA ALA A 262 -25.84 8.03 8.02
C ALA A 262 -26.84 6.90 8.34
N LEU A 263 -27.65 6.47 7.37
CA LEU A 263 -28.69 5.44 7.55
C LEU A 263 -28.29 4.06 7.01
N GLN A 264 -27.21 4.04 6.22
CA GLN A 264 -26.59 2.83 5.69
C GLN A 264 -26.23 1.81 6.80
N PRO A 265 -25.57 2.21 7.91
CA PRO A 265 -25.34 1.30 9.05
C PRO A 265 -26.60 0.63 9.58
N THR A 266 -27.70 1.38 9.74
CA THR A 266 -28.98 0.86 10.24
C THR A 266 -29.56 -0.21 9.31
N LEU A 267 -29.55 0.02 7.99
CA LEU A 267 -30.03 -0.98 7.03
C LEU A 267 -29.13 -2.22 7.01
N ALA A 268 -27.80 -2.04 7.05
CA ALA A 268 -26.84 -3.13 7.15
C ALA A 268 -27.03 -3.97 8.43
N ALA A 269 -27.31 -3.32 9.56
CA ALA A 269 -27.41 -3.95 10.86
C ALA A 269 -28.68 -4.79 11.06
N PHE A 270 -29.84 -4.25 10.67
CA PHE A 270 -31.13 -4.88 10.98
C PHE A 270 -31.73 -5.65 9.80
N PHE A 271 -31.34 -5.31 8.57
CA PHE A 271 -31.88 -5.94 7.36
C PHE A 271 -30.79 -6.57 6.49
N ALA A 272 -29.55 -6.70 7.00
CA ALA A 272 -28.43 -7.23 6.23
C ALA A 272 -28.24 -6.52 4.87
N GLY A 273 -28.49 -5.21 4.83
CA GLY A 273 -28.39 -4.38 3.63
C GLY A 273 -29.52 -4.56 2.61
N ASP A 274 -30.47 -5.46 2.88
CA ASP A 274 -31.58 -5.80 2.00
C ASP A 274 -32.71 -4.78 2.09
N TRP A 275 -32.87 -4.00 1.02
CA TRP A 275 -33.93 -3.01 0.90
C TRP A 275 -35.32 -3.66 0.84
N LEU A 276 -35.46 -4.81 0.18
CA LEU A 276 -36.74 -5.51 0.07
C LEU A 276 -37.17 -6.08 1.43
N ALA A 277 -36.22 -6.56 2.24
CA ALA A 277 -36.51 -7.00 3.60
C ALA A 277 -37.02 -5.85 4.49
N LEU A 278 -36.55 -4.61 4.28
CA LEU A 278 -37.11 -3.43 4.95
C LEU A 278 -38.55 -3.18 4.47
N LEU A 279 -38.80 -3.18 3.15
CA LEU A 279 -40.14 -2.93 2.62
C LEU A 279 -41.16 -3.98 3.08
N ASP A 280 -40.77 -5.26 3.09
CA ASP A 280 -41.53 -6.37 3.65
C ASP A 280 -41.86 -6.13 5.13
N TYR A 281 -40.86 -5.73 5.92
CA TYR A 281 -41.09 -5.35 7.32
C TYR A 281 -42.06 -4.18 7.47
N LEU A 282 -42.00 -3.17 6.60
CA LEU A 282 -42.93 -2.04 6.65
C LEU A 282 -44.34 -2.38 6.16
N GLY A 283 -44.50 -3.48 5.40
CA GLY A 283 -45.72 -3.80 4.68
C GLY A 283 -45.91 -2.96 3.40
N GLU A 284 -44.83 -2.43 2.85
CA GLU A 284 -44.83 -1.51 1.70
C GLU A 284 -44.30 -2.19 0.43
N GLN A 285 -44.58 -1.59 -0.74
CA GLN A 285 -44.15 -2.12 -2.05
C GLN A 285 -42.97 -1.32 -2.64
N PRO A 286 -42.10 -1.94 -3.45
CA PRO A 286 -41.01 -1.25 -4.12
C PRO A 286 -41.51 -0.18 -5.08
N ALA A 287 -40.68 0.83 -5.35
CA ALA A 287 -41.03 1.89 -6.28
C ALA A 287 -41.17 1.34 -7.71
N ALA A 288 -42.11 1.89 -8.50
CA ALA A 288 -42.31 1.47 -9.88
C ALA A 288 -41.04 1.70 -10.71
N GLY A 289 -40.51 0.62 -11.31
CA GLY A 289 -39.26 0.66 -12.09
C GLY A 289 -37.98 0.71 -11.26
N GLU A 290 -38.04 0.47 -9.95
CA GLU A 290 -36.84 0.29 -9.14
C GLU A 290 -36.17 -1.05 -9.43
N GLU A 291 -34.93 -1.00 -9.92
CA GLU A 291 -34.07 -2.17 -10.09
C GLU A 291 -33.06 -2.26 -8.93
N ILE A 292 -33.17 -3.34 -8.16
CA ILE A 292 -32.18 -3.71 -7.14
C ILE A 292 -31.27 -4.75 -7.79
N THR A 293 -30.10 -4.30 -8.22
CA THR A 293 -29.07 -5.19 -8.78
C THR A 293 -28.60 -6.14 -7.69
N THR A 294 -28.93 -7.43 -7.77
CA THR A 294 -28.47 -8.46 -6.80
C THR A 294 -27.19 -9.16 -7.25
N ALA A 295 -26.85 -9.05 -8.54
CA ALA A 295 -25.59 -9.53 -9.11
C ALA A 295 -25.04 -8.47 -10.07
N LEU A 296 -23.74 -8.21 -10.00
CA LEU A 296 -23.07 -7.42 -11.03
C LEU A 296 -22.83 -8.31 -12.25
N PRO A 297 -23.00 -7.79 -13.48
CA PRO A 297 -22.65 -8.53 -14.68
C PRO A 297 -21.15 -8.81 -14.69
N GLU A 298 -20.73 -9.98 -15.21
CA GLU A 298 -19.30 -10.25 -15.37
C GLU A 298 -18.64 -9.14 -16.20
N PRO A 299 -17.49 -8.59 -15.76
CA PRO A 299 -16.83 -7.53 -16.49
C PRO A 299 -16.37 -8.01 -17.87
N GLN A 300 -17.00 -7.49 -18.93
CA GLN A 300 -16.56 -7.73 -20.29
C GLN A 300 -15.41 -6.78 -20.64
N LEU A 301 -14.33 -7.34 -21.19
CA LEU A 301 -13.14 -6.58 -21.58
C LEU A 301 -13.08 -6.41 -23.10
N TYR A 302 -12.83 -5.18 -23.54
CA TYR A 302 -12.78 -4.79 -24.95
C TYR A 302 -11.34 -4.42 -25.35
N VAL A 303 -10.41 -5.36 -25.12
CA VAL A 303 -8.98 -5.13 -25.41
C VAL A 303 -8.63 -5.48 -26.86
N GLN A 304 -9.35 -6.40 -27.51
CA GLN A 304 -9.05 -6.89 -28.87
C GLN A 304 -10.18 -6.64 -29.89
N SER A 305 -11.26 -5.96 -29.50
CA SER A 305 -12.37 -5.63 -30.40
C SER A 305 -12.88 -4.23 -30.08
N PRO A 306 -13.30 -3.45 -31.09
CA PRO A 306 -13.96 -2.18 -30.84
C PRO A 306 -15.21 -2.43 -29.98
N ALA A 307 -15.45 -1.57 -28.99
CA ALA A 307 -16.68 -1.60 -28.21
C ALA A 307 -17.90 -1.52 -29.15
N PRO A 308 -19.06 -2.13 -28.82
CA PRO A 308 -20.18 -2.30 -29.74
C PRO A 308 -20.78 -1.00 -30.34
N ASP A 309 -20.47 0.18 -29.79
CA ASP A 309 -21.17 1.44 -30.09
C ASP A 309 -20.27 2.64 -30.48
N GLN A 310 -19.12 2.46 -31.15
CA GLN A 310 -18.38 3.62 -31.71
C GLN A 310 -17.96 3.46 -33.18
N PRO A 311 -18.49 4.30 -34.09
CA PRO A 311 -17.87 4.59 -35.38
C PRO A 311 -16.80 5.69 -35.20
N GLY A 312 -15.55 5.39 -35.56
CA GLY A 312 -14.46 6.38 -35.65
C GLY A 312 -13.36 6.18 -34.62
N ALA A 313 -12.35 5.39 -34.98
CA ALA A 313 -11.14 5.19 -34.20
C ALA A 313 -10.29 6.48 -34.17
N ALA A 314 -10.50 7.32 -33.16
CA ALA A 314 -9.59 8.42 -32.79
C ALA A 314 -8.51 7.94 -31.78
N GLY A 315 -8.11 6.66 -31.84
CA GLY A 315 -7.04 6.09 -31.01
C GLY A 315 -5.67 6.04 -31.69
N ALA A 316 -5.61 6.33 -33.00
CA ALA A 316 -4.38 6.18 -33.79
C ALA A 316 -3.32 7.26 -33.50
N GLU A 317 -3.74 8.48 -33.16
CA GLU A 317 -2.79 9.60 -32.97
C GLU A 317 -2.06 9.58 -31.61
N ILE A 318 -2.64 8.96 -30.57
CA ILE A 318 -2.02 8.89 -29.24
C ILE A 318 -0.98 7.75 -29.16
N HIS A 319 -1.01 6.78 -30.08
CA HIS A 319 -0.24 5.54 -29.97
C HIS A 319 0.88 5.34 -31.01
N GLY A 320 1.12 6.30 -31.90
CA GLY A 320 2.26 6.28 -32.82
C GLY A 320 2.35 4.98 -33.64
N GLY A 321 1.58 4.91 -34.72
CA GLY A 321 1.76 3.91 -35.79
C GLY A 321 0.53 3.04 -36.06
N GLU A 322 0.21 2.90 -37.35
CA GLU A 322 -0.88 2.11 -37.94
C GLU A 322 -0.72 0.57 -37.80
N GLU A 323 0.11 0.08 -36.88
CA GLU A 323 0.32 -1.37 -36.70
C GLU A 323 -0.77 -1.97 -35.78
N ALA A 324 -1.58 -2.83 -36.39
CA ALA A 324 -2.85 -3.38 -35.91
C ALA A 324 -2.73 -4.34 -34.70
N GLY A 325 -2.49 -3.80 -33.50
CA GLY A 325 -2.55 -4.57 -32.23
C GLY A 325 -2.96 -3.71 -31.04
N SER A 326 -3.59 -4.31 -30.02
CA SER A 326 -3.96 -3.60 -28.80
C SER A 326 -2.72 -3.17 -27.99
N PRO A 327 -2.77 -2.06 -27.21
CA PRO A 327 -1.65 -1.62 -26.37
C PRO A 327 -1.12 -2.70 -25.42
N ALA A 328 -2.01 -3.56 -24.91
CA ALA A 328 -1.63 -4.69 -24.07
C ALA A 328 -0.91 -5.78 -24.88
N ALA A 329 -1.37 -6.09 -26.09
CA ALA A 329 -0.74 -7.11 -26.94
C ALA A 329 0.71 -6.74 -27.31
N ARG A 330 0.98 -5.47 -27.67
CA ARG A 330 2.34 -4.98 -27.95
C ARG A 330 3.26 -5.12 -26.74
N ARG A 331 2.75 -4.84 -25.54
CA ARG A 331 3.50 -5.03 -24.28
C ARG A 331 3.77 -6.49 -23.98
N VAL A 332 2.77 -7.37 -24.14
CA VAL A 332 2.97 -8.81 -23.98
C VAL A 332 4.09 -9.32 -24.89
N GLU A 333 4.13 -8.87 -26.16
CA GLU A 333 5.21 -9.25 -27.08
C GLU A 333 6.58 -8.75 -26.61
N ALA A 334 6.68 -7.49 -26.17
CA ALA A 334 7.91 -6.97 -25.59
C ALA A 334 8.35 -7.74 -24.33
N LEU A 335 7.41 -8.17 -23.48
CA LEU A 335 7.69 -9.00 -22.31
C LEU A 335 8.17 -10.41 -22.68
N ARG A 336 7.66 -11.01 -23.77
CA ARG A 336 8.18 -12.27 -24.31
C ARG A 336 9.62 -12.12 -24.80
N ALA A 337 9.88 -11.06 -25.57
CA ALA A 337 11.23 -10.75 -26.04
C ALA A 337 12.18 -10.49 -24.87
N PHE A 338 11.71 -9.80 -23.83
CA PHE A 338 12.46 -9.59 -22.59
C PHE A 338 12.76 -10.90 -21.87
N TRP A 339 11.78 -11.78 -21.73
CA TRP A 339 11.98 -13.10 -21.12
C TRP A 339 13.02 -13.93 -21.87
N ALA A 340 12.96 -13.94 -23.21
CA ALA A 340 13.93 -14.63 -24.04
C ALA A 340 15.35 -14.07 -23.85
N ALA A 341 15.50 -12.74 -23.81
CA ALA A 341 16.78 -12.09 -23.55
C ALA A 341 17.32 -12.40 -22.14
N LEU A 342 16.45 -12.39 -21.13
CA LEU A 342 16.80 -12.77 -19.77
C LEU A 342 17.27 -14.22 -19.69
N ASP A 343 16.52 -15.16 -20.29
CA ASP A 343 16.89 -16.57 -20.29
C ASP A 343 18.26 -16.80 -20.95
N ALA A 344 18.46 -16.20 -22.13
CA ALA A 344 19.72 -16.26 -22.85
C ALA A 344 20.89 -15.69 -22.03
N THR A 345 20.70 -14.54 -21.38
CA THR A 345 21.73 -13.87 -20.57
C THR A 345 22.15 -14.73 -19.38
N HIS A 346 21.18 -15.30 -18.64
CA HIS A 346 21.47 -16.20 -17.53
C HIS A 346 22.10 -17.52 -17.99
N ALA A 347 21.66 -18.10 -19.10
CA ALA A 347 22.22 -19.34 -19.64
C ALA A 347 23.68 -19.18 -20.12
N GLN A 348 24.06 -17.98 -20.57
CA GLN A 348 25.42 -17.66 -21.01
C GLN A 348 26.35 -17.29 -19.85
N GLN A 349 25.84 -16.99 -18.66
CA GLN A 349 26.66 -16.59 -17.53
C GLN A 349 27.67 -17.70 -17.15
N ARG A 350 28.93 -17.32 -16.92
CA ARG A 350 30.06 -18.20 -16.54
C ARG A 350 30.75 -17.68 -15.28
N PRO A 351 31.49 -18.53 -14.54
CA PRO A 351 32.38 -18.10 -13.47
C PRO A 351 33.27 -16.92 -13.90
N GLY A 352 33.49 -15.97 -12.99
CA GLY A 352 34.26 -14.75 -13.27
C GLY A 352 33.56 -13.67 -14.11
N MET A 353 32.37 -13.94 -14.68
CA MET A 353 31.55 -12.88 -15.29
C MET A 353 30.93 -11.99 -14.20
N ARG A 354 30.57 -10.74 -14.56
CA ARG A 354 29.90 -9.82 -13.63
C ARG A 354 28.53 -10.39 -13.19
N PRO A 355 28.08 -10.09 -11.96
CA PRO A 355 26.74 -10.45 -11.53
C PRO A 355 25.68 -9.70 -12.35
N LEU A 356 24.53 -10.34 -12.53
CA LEU A 356 23.38 -9.78 -13.25
C LEU A 356 22.44 -8.97 -12.33
N THR A 357 22.85 -8.60 -11.11
CA THR A 357 22.04 -7.91 -10.07
C THR A 357 21.38 -6.59 -10.52
N GLY A 358 21.76 -6.02 -11.67
CA GLY A 358 21.15 -4.81 -12.22
C GLY A 358 20.33 -5.04 -13.49
N LEU A 359 19.94 -6.29 -13.78
CA LEU A 359 19.12 -6.60 -14.96
C LEU A 359 17.66 -6.17 -14.76
N LEU A 360 17.11 -6.25 -13.54
CA LEU A 360 15.75 -5.81 -13.20
C LEU A 360 15.69 -4.46 -12.47
N ASP A 361 16.78 -3.67 -12.54
CA ASP A 361 17.05 -2.43 -11.79
C ASP A 361 15.81 -1.69 -11.24
N ASP A 362 15.80 -1.42 -9.92
CA ASP A 362 14.66 -0.87 -9.16
C ASP A 362 14.47 0.65 -9.38
N GLY A 363 14.89 1.18 -10.54
CA GLY A 363 14.77 2.60 -10.88
C GLY A 363 15.68 3.56 -10.10
N VAL A 364 16.52 3.05 -9.19
CA VAL A 364 17.48 3.85 -8.43
C VAL A 364 18.80 3.95 -9.16
N LEU A 365 19.17 5.18 -9.55
CA LEU A 365 20.47 5.43 -10.16
C LEU A 365 21.59 5.25 -9.13
N MET A 366 22.36 4.19 -9.29
CA MET A 366 23.46 3.86 -8.40
C MET A 366 24.71 4.69 -8.70
N PRO A 367 25.52 5.06 -7.68
CA PRO A 367 26.81 5.70 -7.92
C PRO A 367 27.80 4.73 -8.58
N GLY A 368 28.71 5.29 -9.40
CA GLY A 368 29.80 4.56 -10.04
C GLY A 368 31.15 4.85 -9.38
N ASP A 369 32.21 4.19 -9.82
CA ASP A 369 33.57 4.43 -9.27
C ASP A 369 34.15 5.78 -9.73
N ARG A 370 33.72 6.27 -10.90
CA ARG A 370 34.24 7.47 -11.57
C ARG A 370 33.19 8.55 -11.82
N GLU A 371 31.92 8.24 -11.64
CA GLU A 371 30.80 9.12 -11.98
C GLU A 371 29.71 9.06 -10.90
N PRO A 372 28.97 10.15 -10.67
CA PRO A 372 27.97 10.21 -9.61
C PRO A 372 26.75 9.35 -9.89
N PHE A 373 26.40 9.12 -11.16
CA PHE A 373 25.35 8.20 -11.59
C PHE A 373 25.87 7.34 -12.74
N ARG A 374 25.90 6.02 -12.52
CA ARG A 374 26.29 5.08 -13.58
C ARG A 374 25.09 4.76 -14.48
N PRO A 375 25.30 4.53 -15.79
CA PRO A 375 24.26 3.96 -16.65
C PRO A 375 23.76 2.63 -16.08
N PRO A 376 22.43 2.37 -16.11
CA PRO A 376 21.85 1.13 -15.63
C PRO A 376 22.48 -0.11 -16.28
N ALA A 377 22.60 -1.20 -15.52
CA ALA A 377 23.31 -2.38 -16.02
C ALA A 377 22.58 -3.06 -17.18
N TYR A 378 21.23 -3.00 -17.20
CA TYR A 378 20.40 -3.57 -18.27
C TYR A 378 20.73 -2.99 -19.65
N GLU A 379 21.22 -1.75 -19.75
CA GLU A 379 21.55 -1.14 -21.04
C GLU A 379 22.70 -1.84 -21.77
N ARG A 380 23.58 -2.51 -21.02
CA ARG A 380 24.67 -3.32 -21.60
C ARG A 380 24.29 -4.78 -21.80
N LEU A 381 23.26 -5.26 -21.09
CA LEU A 381 22.87 -6.67 -21.05
C LEU A 381 21.78 -7.00 -22.05
N LEU A 382 20.93 -6.04 -22.39
CA LEU A 382 19.76 -6.24 -23.24
C LEU A 382 19.99 -5.71 -24.67
N PRO A 383 19.33 -6.29 -25.68
CA PRO A 383 19.36 -5.79 -27.05
C PRO A 383 18.82 -4.35 -27.15
N ALA A 384 19.46 -3.53 -28.00
CA ALA A 384 19.07 -2.13 -28.18
C ALA A 384 17.62 -1.95 -28.71
N SER A 385 17.15 -2.87 -29.54
CA SER A 385 15.77 -2.89 -30.04
C SER A 385 14.77 -3.07 -28.90
N LEU A 386 15.01 -4.05 -28.02
CA LEU A 386 14.18 -4.30 -26.85
C LEU A 386 14.16 -3.09 -25.91
N LEU A 387 15.31 -2.43 -25.70
CA LEU A 387 15.36 -1.20 -24.89
C LEU A 387 14.55 -0.06 -25.51
N ALA A 388 14.52 0.06 -26.84
CA ALA A 388 13.70 1.04 -27.55
C ALA A 388 12.20 0.71 -27.43
N ASP A 389 11.83 -0.57 -27.50
CA ASP A 389 10.45 -1.02 -27.29
C ASP A 389 9.99 -0.72 -25.87
N VAL A 390 10.83 -1.01 -24.86
CA VAL A 390 10.51 -0.74 -23.46
C VAL A 390 10.33 0.77 -23.22
N GLU A 391 11.23 1.61 -23.73
CA GLU A 391 11.10 3.07 -23.63
C GLU A 391 9.84 3.57 -24.35
N THR A 392 9.49 3.00 -25.51
CA THR A 392 8.30 3.42 -26.26
C THR A 392 7.02 3.04 -25.52
N LEU A 393 6.95 1.82 -25.01
CA LEU A 393 5.74 1.26 -24.40
C LEU A 393 5.54 1.71 -22.96
N TRP A 394 6.58 1.89 -22.14
CA TRP A 394 6.45 2.25 -20.71
C TRP A 394 6.93 3.67 -20.38
N SER A 395 7.13 4.56 -21.36
CA SER A 395 7.53 5.95 -21.07
C SER A 395 6.41 6.85 -20.54
N GLY A 396 5.15 6.44 -20.59
CA GLY A 396 4.00 7.26 -20.16
C GLY A 396 3.47 6.85 -18.79
N GLN A 397 3.12 7.84 -17.97
CA GLN A 397 2.57 7.66 -16.62
C GLN A 397 1.39 8.59 -16.37
N LEU A 398 0.30 8.02 -15.86
CA LEU A 398 -0.87 8.71 -15.29
C LEU A 398 -0.56 9.15 -13.86
N GLN A 399 -0.96 10.37 -13.54
CA GLN A 399 -1.02 10.86 -12.17
C GLN A 399 -2.48 11.17 -11.82
N PRO A 400 -3.11 10.48 -10.83
CA PRO A 400 -4.56 10.62 -10.59
C PRO A 400 -5.05 12.03 -10.29
N ARG A 401 -4.15 12.91 -9.84
CA ARG A 401 -4.45 14.32 -9.57
C ARG A 401 -4.71 15.12 -10.86
N TYR A 402 -4.08 14.72 -11.96
CA TYR A 402 -4.11 15.35 -13.28
C TYR A 402 -4.45 14.30 -14.36
N PRO A 403 -5.70 13.79 -14.36
CA PRO A 403 -6.08 12.66 -15.23
C PRO A 403 -6.07 13.00 -16.74
N ASP A 404 -6.02 14.29 -17.07
CA ASP A 404 -5.93 14.88 -18.41
C ASP A 404 -4.49 14.96 -18.95
N ARG A 405 -3.50 14.52 -18.17
CA ARG A 405 -2.07 14.57 -18.55
C ARG A 405 -1.42 13.20 -18.44
N ILE A 406 -0.64 12.85 -19.46
CA ILE A 406 0.29 11.73 -19.42
C ILE A 406 1.71 12.30 -19.37
N VAL A 407 2.42 12.02 -18.29
CA VAL A 407 3.78 12.50 -18.03
C VAL A 407 4.80 11.39 -18.19
N SER A 408 6.08 11.74 -18.21
CA SER A 408 7.14 10.79 -18.42
C SER A 408 7.31 9.88 -17.19
N ALA A 409 7.39 8.59 -17.45
CA ALA A 409 7.75 7.59 -16.46
C ALA A 409 9.19 7.82 -15.97
N ARG A 410 9.37 7.73 -14.66
CA ARG A 410 10.71 7.88 -14.04
C ARG A 410 11.65 6.77 -14.50
N SER A 411 11.16 5.53 -14.46
CA SER A 411 11.85 4.33 -14.93
C SER A 411 10.89 3.46 -15.75
N PRO A 412 10.92 3.54 -17.09
CA PRO A 412 10.14 2.66 -17.96
C PRO A 412 10.48 1.18 -17.76
N HIS A 413 11.76 0.88 -17.47
CA HIS A 413 12.24 -0.48 -17.23
C HIS A 413 11.66 -1.09 -15.95
N GLU A 414 11.58 -0.31 -14.86
CA GLU A 414 10.96 -0.74 -13.60
C GLU A 414 9.46 -1.01 -13.81
N GLN A 415 8.74 -0.11 -14.50
CA GLN A 415 7.32 -0.32 -14.81
C GLN A 415 7.07 -1.56 -15.67
N MET A 416 7.97 -1.87 -16.62
CA MET A 416 7.91 -3.09 -17.40
C MET A 416 8.12 -4.33 -16.52
N ALA A 417 9.10 -4.31 -15.63
CA ALA A 417 9.38 -5.42 -14.71
C ALA A 417 8.20 -5.66 -13.75
N ASP A 418 7.62 -4.59 -13.21
CA ASP A 418 6.41 -4.67 -12.37
C ASP A 418 5.20 -5.17 -13.15
N ALA A 419 5.04 -4.80 -14.43
CA ALA A 419 3.98 -5.30 -15.29
C ALA A 419 4.10 -6.81 -15.57
N PHE A 420 5.32 -7.36 -15.61
CA PHE A 420 5.51 -8.82 -15.68
C PHE A 420 5.08 -9.50 -14.37
N GLY A 421 5.40 -8.89 -13.23
CA GLY A 421 5.02 -9.37 -11.91
C GLY A 421 5.98 -10.40 -11.30
N THR A 422 5.50 -11.13 -10.29
CA THR A 422 6.31 -11.93 -9.36
C THR A 422 7.19 -12.98 -10.04
N ALA A 423 6.73 -13.58 -11.15
CA ALA A 423 7.47 -14.62 -11.84
C ALA A 423 8.85 -14.14 -12.32
N LEU A 424 8.90 -12.94 -12.90
CA LEU A 424 10.15 -12.37 -13.40
C LEU A 424 11.16 -12.15 -12.29
N ARG A 425 10.71 -11.54 -11.19
CA ARG A 425 11.56 -11.25 -10.02
C ARG A 425 12.05 -12.55 -9.38
N PHE A 426 11.18 -13.54 -9.16
CA PHE A 426 11.56 -14.84 -8.61
C PHE A 426 12.66 -15.53 -9.41
N TRP A 427 12.48 -15.71 -10.72
CA TRP A 427 13.45 -16.42 -11.56
C TRP A 427 14.76 -15.65 -11.72
N HIS A 428 14.72 -14.32 -11.74
CA HIS A 428 15.91 -13.50 -11.74
C HIS A 428 16.70 -13.61 -10.43
N GLU A 429 16.03 -13.36 -9.31
CA GLU A 429 16.66 -13.30 -7.98
C GLU A 429 17.19 -14.68 -7.56
N LEU A 430 16.51 -15.76 -7.91
CA LEU A 430 17.00 -17.12 -7.67
C LEU A 430 18.34 -17.37 -8.38
N ALA A 431 18.42 -17.00 -9.67
CA ALA A 431 19.64 -17.16 -10.46
C ALA A 431 20.78 -16.25 -9.96
N VAL A 432 20.46 -15.02 -9.57
CA VAL A 432 21.43 -14.09 -8.95
C VAL A 432 21.92 -14.62 -7.60
N THR A 433 21.05 -15.20 -6.78
CA THR A 433 21.43 -15.81 -5.50
C THR A 433 22.34 -17.01 -5.72
N ALA A 434 22.00 -17.89 -6.67
CA ALA A 434 22.86 -19.02 -7.04
C ALA A 434 24.23 -18.57 -7.54
N TRP A 435 24.31 -17.47 -8.30
CA TRP A 435 25.58 -16.86 -8.67
C TRP A 435 26.36 -16.38 -7.44
N HIS A 436 25.72 -15.69 -6.49
CA HIS A 436 26.42 -15.20 -5.30
C HIS A 436 26.90 -16.32 -4.37
N ILE A 437 26.22 -17.47 -4.32
CA ILE A 437 26.67 -18.64 -3.55
C ILE A 437 28.01 -19.18 -4.08
N CYS A 438 28.23 -19.09 -5.39
CA CYS A 438 29.43 -19.63 -6.03
C CYS A 438 30.51 -18.58 -6.31
N GLU A 439 30.16 -17.35 -6.65
CA GLU A 439 31.09 -16.32 -7.16
C GLU A 439 31.07 -15.03 -6.32
N GLY A 440 30.06 -14.88 -5.45
CA GLY A 440 29.79 -13.62 -4.78
C GLY A 440 30.51 -13.47 -3.43
N PRO A 441 30.75 -12.23 -2.99
CA PRO A 441 31.25 -11.94 -1.64
C PRO A 441 30.27 -12.35 -0.53
N HIS A 442 28.98 -12.32 -0.84
CA HIS A 442 27.91 -12.64 0.09
C HIS A 442 26.66 -13.06 -0.70
N ALA A 443 26.05 -14.18 -0.30
CA ALA A 443 24.74 -14.59 -0.76
C ALA A 443 23.71 -14.33 0.34
N ARG A 444 22.49 -13.93 -0.04
CA ARG A 444 21.40 -13.65 0.91
C ARG A 444 20.98 -14.89 1.71
N THR A 445 21.17 -16.07 1.14
CA THR A 445 20.85 -17.37 1.75
C THR A 445 21.74 -18.47 1.15
N ASP A 446 21.74 -19.65 1.77
CA ASP A 446 22.41 -20.87 1.29
C ASP A 446 21.43 -21.76 0.48
N LEU A 447 21.93 -22.84 -0.12
CA LEU A 447 21.11 -23.74 -0.95
C LEU A 447 19.98 -24.42 -0.16
N ALA A 448 20.21 -24.73 1.12
CA ALA A 448 19.20 -25.31 2.00
C ALA A 448 18.10 -24.29 2.39
N GLY A 449 18.44 -23.01 2.48
CA GLY A 449 17.56 -21.92 2.84
C GLY A 449 16.70 -21.38 1.69
N LEU A 450 17.04 -21.67 0.43
CA LEU A 450 16.34 -21.14 -0.76
C LEU A 450 14.82 -21.35 -0.73
N ALA A 451 14.35 -22.56 -0.40
CA ALA A 451 12.92 -22.87 -0.38
C ALA A 451 12.15 -22.04 0.66
N ARG A 452 12.77 -21.76 1.81
CA ARG A 452 12.20 -20.90 2.84
C ARG A 452 12.31 -19.42 2.48
N HIS A 453 13.43 -19.02 1.87
CA HIS A 453 13.67 -17.63 1.49
C HIS A 453 12.66 -17.14 0.44
N TYR A 454 12.29 -17.99 -0.52
CA TYR A 454 11.34 -17.67 -1.58
C TYR A 454 9.93 -18.25 -1.35
N ALA A 455 9.58 -18.60 -0.10
CA ALA A 455 8.31 -19.27 0.18
C ALA A 455 7.10 -18.40 -0.19
N GLU A 456 7.20 -17.09 0.03
CA GLU A 456 6.14 -16.13 -0.28
C GLU A 456 5.90 -16.01 -1.79
N GLU A 457 6.97 -15.88 -2.58
CA GLU A 457 6.87 -15.79 -4.06
C GLU A 457 6.38 -17.10 -4.67
N VAL A 458 6.83 -18.24 -4.16
CA VAL A 458 6.37 -19.57 -4.62
C VAL A 458 4.88 -19.75 -4.29
N ALA A 459 4.42 -19.33 -3.11
CA ALA A 459 3.01 -19.36 -2.75
C ALA A 459 2.18 -18.43 -3.64
N ALA A 460 2.66 -17.21 -3.91
CA ALA A 460 2.00 -16.27 -4.80
C ALA A 460 1.87 -16.82 -6.24
N LEU A 461 2.94 -17.44 -6.77
CA LEU A 461 2.92 -18.08 -8.09
C LEU A 461 1.97 -19.28 -8.16
N ALA A 462 1.85 -20.06 -7.08
CA ALA A 462 0.89 -21.15 -7.00
C ALA A 462 -0.56 -20.65 -7.00
N VAL A 463 -0.87 -19.58 -6.26
CA VAL A 463 -2.20 -18.94 -6.24
C VAL A 463 -2.57 -18.41 -7.64
N MET A 464 -1.59 -17.87 -8.38
CA MET A 464 -1.77 -17.42 -9.77
C MET A 464 -1.87 -18.57 -10.79
N GLY A 465 -1.81 -19.84 -10.35
CA GLY A 465 -1.90 -21.01 -11.22
C GLY A 465 -0.66 -21.26 -12.09
N THR A 466 0.50 -20.72 -11.70
CA THR A 466 1.79 -20.88 -12.39
C THR A 466 2.86 -21.40 -11.42
N PRO A 467 2.64 -22.57 -10.78
CA PRO A 467 3.45 -23.03 -9.66
C PRO A 467 4.91 -23.29 -10.06
N VAL A 468 5.82 -23.05 -9.12
CA VAL A 468 7.23 -23.44 -9.26
C VAL A 468 7.37 -24.91 -8.84
N PRO A 469 7.99 -25.78 -9.65
CA PRO A 469 8.20 -27.18 -9.28
C PRO A 469 9.02 -27.31 -7.99
N THR A 470 8.54 -28.07 -7.01
CA THR A 470 9.27 -28.32 -5.75
C THR A 470 10.58 -29.06 -5.98
N ALA A 471 10.67 -29.85 -7.06
CA ALA A 471 11.87 -30.56 -7.50
C ALA A 471 13.06 -29.61 -7.71
N LEU A 472 12.83 -28.36 -8.14
CA LEU A 472 13.88 -27.35 -8.31
C LEU A 472 14.72 -27.18 -7.03
N PHE A 473 14.05 -27.00 -5.89
CA PHE A 473 14.74 -26.78 -4.62
C PHE A 473 15.45 -28.05 -4.13
N THR A 474 14.83 -29.22 -4.32
CA THR A 474 15.45 -30.50 -3.97
C THR A 474 16.71 -30.78 -4.80
N GLU A 475 16.67 -30.49 -6.10
CA GLU A 475 17.81 -30.64 -7.00
C GLU A 475 18.94 -29.65 -6.69
N LEU A 476 18.60 -28.38 -6.42
CA LEU A 476 19.59 -27.37 -6.00
C LEU A 476 20.26 -27.76 -4.68
N GLN A 477 19.49 -28.24 -3.70
CA GLN A 477 20.04 -28.74 -2.44
C GLN A 477 20.93 -29.97 -2.65
N ALA A 478 20.52 -30.92 -3.51
CA ALA A 478 21.32 -32.09 -3.83
C ALA A 478 22.63 -31.73 -4.56
N ALA A 479 22.61 -30.67 -5.39
CA ALA A 479 23.77 -30.17 -6.11
C ALA A 479 24.87 -29.63 -5.19
N GLU A 480 24.55 -29.27 -3.94
CA GLU A 480 25.52 -28.77 -2.97
C GLU A 480 26.71 -29.72 -2.77
N ARG A 481 26.46 -31.04 -2.79
CA ARG A 481 27.50 -32.07 -2.65
C ARG A 481 28.48 -32.12 -3.82
N ARG A 482 28.11 -31.52 -4.95
CA ARG A 482 28.90 -31.47 -6.20
C ARG A 482 29.66 -30.17 -6.35
N LEU A 483 29.45 -29.20 -5.46
CA LEU A 483 30.17 -27.92 -5.47
C LEU A 483 31.56 -28.08 -4.85
N GLY A 484 32.51 -27.29 -5.37
CA GLY A 484 33.87 -27.22 -4.85
C GLY A 484 33.93 -26.74 -3.39
N ARG A 485 35.11 -26.89 -2.78
CA ARG A 485 35.36 -26.36 -1.43
C ARG A 485 35.26 -24.83 -1.43
N PRO A 486 34.73 -24.21 -0.36
CA PRO A 486 34.80 -22.76 -0.19
C PRO A 486 36.24 -22.26 -0.28
N GLN A 487 36.45 -21.25 -1.12
CA GLN A 487 37.70 -20.52 -1.32
C GLN A 487 37.45 -19.08 -0.85
N GLU A 488 38.33 -18.52 -0.01
CA GLU A 488 38.19 -17.13 0.41
C GLU A 488 38.43 -16.17 -0.77
N ILE A 489 37.56 -15.17 -0.90
CA ILE A 489 37.74 -14.07 -1.84
C ILE A 489 38.59 -13.02 -1.12
N VAL A 490 39.83 -12.83 -1.54
CA VAL A 490 40.71 -11.78 -1.00
C VAL A 490 40.57 -10.54 -1.88
N ARG A 491 40.05 -9.43 -1.33
CA ARG A 491 39.80 -8.19 -2.09
C ARG A 491 41.03 -7.28 -2.14
N ASP A 492 41.78 -7.18 -1.05
CA ASP A 492 43.01 -6.41 -0.94
C ASP A 492 44.03 -7.19 -0.12
N ARG A 493 45.26 -7.34 -0.66
CA ARG A 493 46.42 -7.93 0.02
C ARG A 493 47.43 -6.82 0.25
N HIS A 494 47.47 -6.29 1.47
CA HIS A 494 48.48 -5.32 1.86
C HIS A 494 49.62 -6.02 2.57
N THR A 495 50.75 -6.12 1.88
CA THR A 495 51.99 -6.64 2.42
C THR A 495 52.84 -5.44 2.88
N ARG A 496 53.08 -5.34 4.19
CA ARG A 496 53.93 -4.28 4.77
C ARG A 496 55.04 -4.90 5.60
N ASP A 497 56.28 -4.60 5.26
CA ASP A 497 57.43 -4.96 6.09
C ASP A 497 57.40 -4.10 7.36
N ILE A 498 57.31 -4.75 8.52
CA ILE A 498 57.29 -4.05 9.81
C ILE A 498 58.66 -4.09 10.50
N ALA A 499 59.50 -5.08 10.16
CA ALA A 499 60.88 -5.21 10.65
C ALA A 499 61.72 -6.12 9.72
N PRO A 500 63.07 -6.11 9.81
CA PRO A 500 63.91 -7.02 9.03
C PRO A 500 63.54 -8.48 9.30
N GLY A 501 63.04 -9.18 8.28
CA GLY A 501 62.60 -10.58 8.38
C GLY A 501 61.15 -10.78 8.81
N PHE A 502 60.36 -9.72 9.03
CA PHE A 502 58.94 -9.81 9.39
C PHE A 502 58.06 -8.95 8.48
N THR A 503 57.25 -9.64 7.70
CA THR A 503 56.28 -9.03 6.79
C THR A 503 54.88 -9.28 7.34
N LEU A 504 54.10 -8.23 7.58
CA LEU A 504 52.69 -8.35 7.91
C LEU A 504 51.89 -8.29 6.63
N GLU A 505 51.20 -9.38 6.36
CA GLU A 505 50.20 -9.45 5.31
C GLU A 505 48.83 -9.26 5.94
N VAL A 506 48.20 -8.13 5.63
CA VAL A 506 46.82 -7.87 6.00
C VAL A 506 45.98 -8.09 4.76
N SER A 507 45.24 -9.21 4.75
CA SER A 507 44.22 -9.50 3.74
C SER A 507 42.84 -9.19 4.30
N ILE A 508 42.07 -8.33 3.63
CA ILE A 508 40.65 -8.16 3.97
C ILE A 508 39.87 -9.20 3.16
N GLY A 509 39.41 -10.24 3.86
CA GLY A 509 38.52 -11.26 3.30
C GLY A 509 37.20 -10.61 2.90
N GLY A 510 36.84 -10.73 1.62
CA GLY A 510 35.64 -10.17 1.02
C GLY A 510 34.49 -11.16 0.87
N GLY A 511 34.62 -12.39 1.37
CA GLY A 511 33.61 -13.46 1.22
C GLY A 511 34.21 -14.83 0.87
N THR A 512 33.36 -15.76 0.45
CA THR A 512 33.76 -17.10 -0.02
C THR A 512 33.16 -17.40 -1.39
N ARG A 513 33.96 -17.95 -2.31
CA ARG A 513 33.52 -18.50 -3.59
C ARG A 513 33.61 -20.03 -3.61
N ARG A 514 32.87 -20.71 -4.49
CA ARG A 514 32.88 -22.17 -4.67
C ARG A 514 32.81 -22.50 -6.15
N ASP A 515 33.66 -23.41 -6.60
CA ASP A 515 33.57 -23.94 -7.97
C ASP A 515 32.25 -24.70 -8.18
N GLY A 516 31.71 -24.68 -9.40
CA GLY A 516 30.50 -25.43 -9.77
C GLY A 516 29.24 -24.59 -9.97
N TYR A 517 29.37 -23.27 -10.16
CA TYR A 517 28.26 -22.38 -10.53
C TYR A 517 27.46 -22.90 -11.73
N GLU A 518 28.13 -23.47 -12.73
CA GLU A 518 27.50 -24.02 -13.92
C GLU A 518 26.48 -25.10 -13.60
N ILE A 519 26.71 -25.91 -12.57
CA ILE A 519 25.76 -26.94 -12.12
C ILE A 519 24.46 -26.28 -11.65
N LEU A 520 24.56 -25.24 -10.81
CA LEU A 520 23.39 -24.52 -10.31
C LEU A 520 22.67 -23.77 -11.44
N ARG A 521 23.43 -23.10 -12.31
CA ARG A 521 22.90 -22.41 -13.49
C ARG A 521 22.11 -23.36 -14.37
N ASP A 522 22.66 -24.52 -14.70
CA ASP A 522 22.04 -25.46 -15.64
C ASP A 522 20.75 -26.08 -15.05
N ILE A 523 20.72 -26.35 -13.75
CA ILE A 523 19.49 -26.74 -13.04
C ILE A 523 18.44 -25.62 -13.16
N ILE A 524 18.78 -24.38 -12.79
CA ILE A 524 17.84 -23.25 -12.82
C ILE A 524 17.35 -22.98 -14.25
N VAL A 525 18.22 -23.00 -15.25
CA VAL A 525 17.87 -22.81 -16.66
C VAL A 525 16.89 -23.89 -17.13
N THR A 526 17.13 -25.16 -16.75
CA THR A 526 16.26 -26.27 -17.13
C THR A 526 14.85 -26.08 -16.56
N HIS A 527 14.75 -25.83 -15.25
CA HIS A 527 13.45 -25.61 -14.59
C HIS A 527 12.75 -24.33 -15.07
N ARG A 528 13.50 -23.24 -15.28
CA ARG A 528 12.94 -21.98 -15.79
C ARG A 528 12.36 -22.12 -17.19
N ARG A 529 13.05 -22.84 -18.08
CA ARG A 529 12.57 -23.11 -19.45
C ARG A 529 11.34 -24.01 -19.45
N ALA A 530 11.36 -25.08 -18.66
CA ALA A 530 10.19 -25.95 -18.50
C ALA A 530 8.98 -25.18 -17.93
N TRP A 531 9.20 -24.31 -16.94
CA TRP A 531 8.17 -23.43 -16.41
C TRP A 531 7.65 -22.47 -17.49
N ALA A 532 8.55 -21.87 -18.28
CA ALA A 532 8.16 -20.93 -19.33
C ALA A 532 7.29 -21.58 -20.40
N GLU A 533 7.67 -22.78 -20.85
CA GLU A 533 6.90 -23.56 -21.83
C GLU A 533 5.48 -23.87 -21.36
N GLN A 534 5.32 -24.13 -20.05
CA GLN A 534 4.02 -24.50 -19.47
C GLN A 534 3.18 -23.29 -19.04
N HIS A 535 3.82 -22.23 -18.55
CA HIS A 535 3.14 -21.21 -17.75
C HIS A 535 3.34 -19.77 -18.22
N LEU A 536 4.33 -19.46 -19.07
CA LEU A 536 4.65 -18.06 -19.43
C LEU A 536 3.45 -17.33 -20.05
N GLU A 537 2.79 -17.94 -21.04
CA GLU A 537 1.64 -17.33 -21.71
C GLU A 537 0.45 -17.10 -20.77
N SER A 538 0.20 -18.05 -19.86
CA SER A 538 -0.85 -17.90 -18.87
C SER A 538 -0.50 -16.84 -17.83
N ALA A 539 0.77 -16.76 -17.41
CA ALA A 539 1.27 -15.74 -16.49
C ALA A 539 1.11 -14.33 -17.10
N LEU A 540 1.59 -14.13 -18.34
CA LEU A 540 1.51 -12.83 -19.03
C LEU A 540 0.05 -12.42 -19.28
N ARG A 541 -0.83 -13.36 -19.64
CA ARG A 541 -2.26 -13.06 -19.80
C ARG A 541 -2.89 -12.59 -18.49
N ARG A 542 -2.68 -13.33 -17.40
CA ARG A 542 -3.24 -12.97 -16.08
C ARG A 542 -2.72 -11.63 -15.58
N ALA A 543 -1.43 -11.34 -15.82
CA ALA A 543 -0.79 -10.10 -15.38
C ALA A 543 -1.45 -8.82 -15.90
N TRP A 544 -2.08 -8.84 -17.08
CA TRP A 544 -2.87 -7.70 -17.58
C TRP A 544 -4.37 -7.87 -17.37
N GLU A 545 -4.90 -9.09 -17.48
CA GLU A 545 -6.32 -9.35 -17.49
C GLU A 545 -6.95 -9.24 -16.09
N GLU A 546 -6.33 -9.82 -15.06
CA GLU A 546 -6.87 -9.80 -13.70
C GLU A 546 -6.97 -8.37 -13.14
N PRO A 547 -5.92 -7.52 -13.22
CA PRO A 547 -6.03 -6.13 -12.78
C PRO A 547 -7.08 -5.32 -13.55
N LEU A 548 -7.22 -5.56 -14.86
CA LEU A 548 -8.20 -4.85 -15.68
C LEU A 548 -9.64 -5.29 -15.35
N ARG A 549 -9.88 -6.59 -15.12
CA ARG A 549 -11.17 -7.10 -14.62
C ARG A 549 -11.50 -6.50 -13.27
N GLU A 550 -10.52 -6.36 -12.39
CA GLU A 550 -10.72 -5.76 -11.07
C GLU A 550 -11.12 -4.27 -11.18
N VAL A 551 -10.45 -3.49 -12.04
CA VAL A 551 -10.85 -2.10 -12.33
C VAL A 551 -12.27 -2.03 -12.87
N ALA A 552 -12.64 -2.92 -13.79
CA ALA A 552 -13.98 -2.98 -14.36
C ALA A 552 -15.03 -3.36 -13.30
N ARG A 553 -14.74 -4.34 -12.44
CA ARG A 553 -15.58 -4.74 -11.30
C ARG A 553 -15.78 -3.57 -10.33
N GLN A 554 -14.71 -2.88 -9.93
CA GLN A 554 -14.80 -1.73 -9.02
C GLN A 554 -15.59 -0.57 -9.61
N LEU A 555 -15.48 -0.34 -10.92
CA LEU A 555 -16.29 0.64 -11.64
C LEU A 555 -17.79 0.28 -11.58
N GLN A 556 -18.12 -0.99 -11.86
CA GLN A 556 -19.49 -1.48 -11.76
C GLN A 556 -20.05 -1.38 -10.33
N VAL A 557 -19.27 -1.76 -9.31
CA VAL A 557 -19.65 -1.59 -7.89
C VAL A 557 -19.94 -0.13 -7.58
N ALA A 558 -19.08 0.79 -8.02
CA ALA A 558 -19.26 2.22 -7.79
C ALA A 558 -20.54 2.75 -8.45
N ILE A 559 -20.83 2.31 -9.68
CA ILE A 559 -22.06 2.67 -10.41
C ILE A 559 -23.29 2.09 -9.71
N ALA A 560 -23.28 0.80 -9.35
CA ALA A 560 -24.40 0.15 -8.68
C ALA A 560 -24.73 0.82 -7.34
N GLY A 561 -23.70 1.07 -6.52
CA GLY A 561 -23.85 1.67 -5.19
C GLY A 561 -24.24 3.13 -5.20
N ARG A 562 -23.72 3.96 -6.11
CA ARG A 562 -23.99 5.42 -6.15
C ARG A 562 -25.06 5.83 -7.16
N GLY A 563 -25.42 4.94 -8.09
CA GLY A 563 -26.29 5.23 -9.24
C GLY A 563 -25.66 6.13 -10.30
N LYS A 564 -24.38 6.50 -10.16
CA LYS A 564 -23.65 7.38 -11.08
C LYS A 564 -22.21 6.90 -11.23
N PRO A 565 -21.59 7.06 -12.41
CA PRO A 565 -20.19 6.74 -12.59
C PRO A 565 -19.31 7.59 -11.66
N PRO A 566 -18.17 7.04 -11.20
CA PRO A 566 -17.18 7.81 -10.44
C PRO A 566 -16.71 9.02 -11.25
N THR A 567 -16.28 10.08 -10.57
CA THR A 567 -15.66 11.21 -11.27
C THR A 567 -14.35 10.77 -11.93
N VAL A 568 -13.89 11.49 -12.95
CA VAL A 568 -12.64 11.15 -13.67
C VAL A 568 -11.46 10.99 -12.70
N LYS A 569 -11.33 11.86 -11.69
CA LYS A 569 -10.28 11.77 -10.66
C LYS A 569 -10.45 10.57 -9.72
N GLN A 570 -11.69 10.14 -9.46
CA GLN A 570 -11.94 8.93 -8.68
C GLN A 570 -11.57 7.69 -9.49
N PHE A 571 -11.99 7.61 -10.75
CA PHE A 571 -11.64 6.52 -11.65
C PHE A 571 -10.13 6.45 -11.90
N ALA A 572 -9.46 7.58 -12.10
CA ALA A 572 -8.01 7.64 -12.28
C ALA A 572 -7.23 7.02 -11.11
N LYS A 573 -7.73 7.16 -9.87
CA LYS A 573 -7.11 6.52 -8.70
C LYS A 573 -7.28 4.99 -8.70
N LEU A 574 -8.39 4.49 -9.23
CA LEU A 574 -8.65 3.05 -9.34
C LEU A 574 -7.83 2.45 -10.49
N ALA A 575 -7.78 3.15 -11.63
CA ALA A 575 -7.17 2.69 -12.86
C ALA A 575 -5.65 2.93 -12.95
N GLU A 576 -5.04 3.76 -12.10
CA GLU A 576 -3.62 4.15 -12.19
C GLU A 576 -2.66 2.96 -12.37
N PRO A 577 -2.70 1.89 -11.55
CA PRO A 577 -1.76 0.78 -11.70
C PRO A 577 -1.85 0.13 -13.09
N VAL A 578 -3.08 -0.11 -13.56
CA VAL A 578 -3.35 -0.74 -14.87
C VAL A 578 -3.02 0.20 -16.02
N ALA A 579 -3.38 1.48 -15.89
CA ALA A 579 -3.11 2.50 -16.89
C ALA A 579 -1.60 2.62 -17.15
N ASN A 580 -0.79 2.66 -16.09
CA ASN A 580 0.66 2.79 -16.18
C ASN A 580 1.30 1.51 -16.73
N ALA A 581 0.92 0.34 -16.20
CA ALA A 581 1.50 -0.93 -16.59
C ALA A 581 1.17 -1.34 -18.04
N TRP A 582 -0.08 -1.11 -18.49
CA TRP A 582 -0.61 -1.72 -19.72
C TRP A 582 -1.11 -0.75 -20.78
N PHE A 583 -1.32 0.52 -20.44
CA PHE A 583 -1.88 1.54 -21.35
C PHE A 583 -1.03 2.82 -21.44
N GLY A 584 0.19 2.83 -20.88
CA GLY A 584 1.13 3.96 -20.98
C GLY A 584 0.63 5.24 -20.33
N GLY A 585 -0.16 5.10 -19.26
CA GLY A 585 -0.84 6.19 -18.57
C GLY A 585 -2.13 6.68 -19.24
N GLY A 586 -2.54 6.08 -20.37
CA GLY A 586 -3.73 6.47 -21.12
C GLY A 586 -5.04 6.08 -20.44
N LEU A 587 -5.63 6.97 -19.64
CA LEU A 587 -6.90 6.71 -18.96
C LEU A 587 -8.06 6.48 -19.93
N ALA A 588 -8.07 7.16 -21.08
CA ALA A 588 -9.10 6.97 -22.11
C ALA A 588 -9.10 5.55 -22.68
N ALA A 589 -7.92 4.97 -22.89
CA ALA A 589 -7.78 3.60 -23.36
C ALA A 589 -8.28 2.59 -22.33
N VAL A 590 -8.09 2.86 -21.02
CA VAL A 590 -8.66 2.01 -19.96
C VAL A 590 -10.19 2.07 -19.98
N TYR A 591 -10.80 3.26 -20.12
CA TYR A 591 -12.26 3.38 -20.26
C TYR A 591 -12.80 2.53 -21.41
N ILE A 592 -12.19 2.63 -22.58
CA ILE A 592 -12.55 1.84 -23.76
C ILE A 592 -12.41 0.34 -23.46
N ALA A 593 -11.30 -0.06 -22.84
CA ALA A 593 -11.03 -1.46 -22.51
C ALA A 593 -12.05 -2.06 -21.52
N VAL A 594 -12.69 -1.24 -20.68
CA VAL A 594 -13.76 -1.67 -19.77
C VAL A 594 -15.18 -1.39 -20.32
N GLY A 595 -15.31 -1.02 -21.59
CA GLY A 595 -16.60 -0.85 -22.27
C GLY A 595 -17.31 0.47 -21.98
N HIS A 596 -16.57 1.52 -21.60
CA HIS A 596 -17.13 2.84 -21.29
C HIS A 596 -16.56 3.94 -22.20
N THR A 597 -17.39 4.94 -22.51
CA THR A 597 -16.95 6.12 -23.27
C THR A 597 -16.02 6.98 -22.40
N PRO A 598 -14.82 7.35 -22.88
CA PRO A 598 -13.90 8.18 -22.13
C PRO A 598 -14.46 9.61 -22.01
N PRO A 599 -14.50 10.20 -20.79
CA PRO A 599 -14.98 11.57 -20.60
C PRO A 599 -13.93 12.63 -20.92
N ILE A 600 -12.68 12.23 -21.14
CA ILE A 600 -11.53 13.09 -21.41
C ILE A 600 -10.58 12.42 -22.41
N GLU A 601 -9.87 13.23 -23.18
CA GLU A 601 -8.73 12.80 -23.98
C GLU A 601 -7.44 13.33 -23.33
N PRO A 602 -6.60 12.45 -22.76
CA PRO A 602 -5.42 12.88 -22.05
C PRO A 602 -4.31 13.32 -23.02
N THR A 603 -3.64 14.44 -22.71
CA THR A 603 -2.53 14.95 -23.51
C THR A 603 -1.20 14.40 -23.02
N ARG A 604 -0.36 13.90 -23.93
CA ARG A 604 1.02 13.48 -23.61
C ARG A 604 1.96 14.68 -23.62
N VAL A 605 2.68 14.90 -22.52
CA VAL A 605 3.73 15.93 -22.40
C VAL A 605 5.05 15.23 -22.09
N ARG A 606 6.06 15.39 -22.96
CA ARG A 606 7.36 14.70 -22.87
C ARG A 606 8.51 15.70 -22.86
N LEU A 607 9.01 15.99 -21.67
CA LEU A 607 10.14 16.87 -21.40
C LEU A 607 11.34 16.11 -20.81
N LEU A 608 11.13 14.98 -20.13
CA LEU A 608 12.21 14.23 -19.47
C LEU A 608 13.15 13.53 -20.49
N PRO A 609 14.49 13.79 -20.46
CA PRO A 609 15.44 13.16 -21.38
C PRO A 609 15.58 11.66 -21.15
N TYR A 610 15.54 10.82 -22.21
CA TYR A 610 15.44 9.36 -22.07
C TYR A 610 16.57 8.76 -21.21
N ASP A 611 17.79 9.29 -21.36
CA ASP A 611 18.95 8.89 -20.57
C ASP A 611 18.94 9.61 -19.21
N ARG A 612 18.33 8.95 -18.23
CA ARG A 612 18.18 9.50 -16.87
C ARG A 612 19.53 9.65 -16.15
N ALA A 613 20.49 8.77 -16.44
CA ALA A 613 21.82 8.82 -15.83
C ALA A 613 22.62 10.01 -16.37
N ALA A 614 22.66 10.19 -17.70
CA ALA A 614 23.32 11.33 -18.34
C ALA A 614 22.67 12.65 -17.92
N PHE A 615 21.34 12.68 -17.82
CA PHE A 615 20.63 13.86 -17.31
C PHE A 615 21.04 14.22 -15.88
N CYS A 616 21.03 13.27 -14.95
CA CYS A 616 21.44 13.51 -13.57
C CYS A 616 22.93 13.87 -13.45
N ASN A 617 23.83 13.23 -14.21
CA ASN A 617 25.25 13.59 -14.27
C ASN A 617 25.42 15.04 -14.75
N ARG A 618 24.70 15.45 -15.79
CA ARG A 618 24.76 16.83 -16.30
C ARG A 618 24.24 17.84 -15.29
N VAL A 619 23.15 17.55 -14.58
CA VAL A 619 22.68 18.41 -13.48
C VAL A 619 23.72 18.50 -12.38
N PHE A 620 24.35 17.38 -12.01
CA PHE A 620 25.43 17.37 -11.02
C PHE A 620 26.59 18.28 -11.42
N ASP A 621 27.02 18.22 -12.68
CA ASP A 621 28.11 19.03 -13.21
C ASP A 621 27.76 20.53 -13.23
N VAL A 622 26.55 20.90 -13.69
CA VAL A 622 26.08 22.30 -13.74
C VAL A 622 25.92 22.90 -12.33
N LEU A 623 25.56 22.09 -11.35
CA LEU A 623 25.53 22.51 -9.93
C LEU A 623 26.93 22.67 -9.32
N GLY A 624 28.00 22.38 -10.05
CA GLY A 624 29.38 22.45 -9.57
C GLY A 624 29.79 21.25 -8.70
N GLY A 625 29.12 20.11 -8.87
CA GLY A 625 29.43 18.89 -8.16
C GLY A 625 30.85 18.40 -8.45
N ARG A 626 31.56 17.95 -7.40
CA ARG A 626 32.82 17.22 -7.53
C ARG A 626 32.62 15.84 -6.95
N TYR A 627 32.67 14.83 -7.81
CA TYR A 627 32.36 13.48 -7.38
C TYR A 627 33.46 12.93 -6.48
N VAL A 628 33.08 12.52 -5.27
CA VAL A 628 33.93 11.79 -4.33
C VAL A 628 33.29 10.41 -4.12
N PRO A 629 33.97 9.31 -4.49
CA PRO A 629 33.44 7.97 -4.34
C PRO A 629 33.41 7.55 -2.86
N ASP A 630 32.51 6.64 -2.52
CA ASP A 630 32.28 6.16 -1.15
C ASP A 630 33.57 5.57 -0.52
N SER A 631 34.45 4.99 -1.32
CA SER A 631 35.76 4.47 -0.89
C SER A 631 36.72 5.54 -0.36
N GLN A 632 36.49 6.81 -0.69
CA GLN A 632 37.31 7.95 -0.26
C GLN A 632 36.66 8.75 0.88
N ALA A 633 35.49 8.32 1.38
CA ALA A 633 34.75 9.03 2.42
C ALA A 633 35.56 9.25 3.71
N ALA A 634 36.40 8.28 4.09
CA ALA A 634 37.24 8.35 5.29
C ALA A 634 38.37 9.38 5.20
N GLY A 635 38.83 9.71 3.97
CA GLY A 635 39.95 10.64 3.75
C GLY A 635 39.52 12.10 3.63
N ASN A 636 38.25 12.38 3.31
CA ASN A 636 37.74 13.73 3.09
C ASN A 636 36.21 13.80 3.30
N ASN A 637 35.78 13.72 4.57
CA ASN A 637 34.35 13.66 4.93
C ASN A 637 33.58 14.89 4.40
N ASP A 638 34.12 16.10 4.54
CA ASP A 638 33.44 17.32 4.09
C ASP A 638 33.20 17.33 2.57
N ALA A 639 34.21 16.95 1.76
CA ALA A 639 34.03 16.86 0.31
C ALA A 639 33.06 15.74 -0.07
N TYR A 640 33.09 14.62 0.65
CA TYR A 640 32.16 13.51 0.47
C TYR A 640 30.70 13.91 0.79
N GLN A 641 30.46 14.62 1.90
CA GLN A 641 29.14 15.11 2.27
C GLN A 641 28.59 16.12 1.25
N ARG A 642 29.43 17.03 0.75
CA ARG A 642 29.06 17.96 -0.33
C ARG A 642 28.73 17.20 -1.62
N SER A 643 29.58 16.25 -2.03
CA SER A 643 29.33 15.36 -3.18
C SER A 643 27.98 14.65 -3.04
N CYS A 644 27.71 14.05 -1.86
CA CYS A 644 26.45 13.38 -1.57
C CYS A 644 25.24 14.33 -1.65
N ALA A 645 25.36 15.56 -1.14
CA ALA A 645 24.28 16.53 -1.16
C ALA A 645 23.93 16.99 -2.59
N VAL A 646 24.94 17.30 -3.41
CA VAL A 646 24.73 17.69 -4.82
C VAL A 646 24.21 16.50 -5.63
N ARG A 647 24.71 15.28 -5.38
CA ARG A 647 24.18 14.04 -5.98
C ARG A 647 22.70 13.85 -5.65
N ARG A 648 22.29 14.00 -4.39
CA ARG A 648 20.86 13.94 -4.01
C ARG A 648 20.03 14.99 -4.75
N ALA A 649 20.51 16.23 -4.86
CA ALA A 649 19.81 17.29 -5.60
C ALA A 649 19.66 16.95 -7.10
N ALA A 650 20.72 16.44 -7.73
CA ALA A 650 20.70 16.02 -9.11
C ALA A 650 19.71 14.88 -9.37
N HIS A 651 19.61 13.90 -8.47
CA HIS A 651 18.64 12.80 -8.59
C HIS A 651 17.18 13.30 -8.51
N VAL A 652 16.90 14.35 -7.73
CA VAL A 652 15.56 14.96 -7.64
C VAL A 652 15.14 15.65 -8.95
N ALA A 653 16.07 15.93 -9.87
CA ALA A 653 15.76 16.59 -11.14
C ALA A 653 14.77 15.81 -12.01
N ILE A 654 14.77 14.48 -11.91
CA ILE A 654 13.77 13.62 -12.57
C ILE A 654 12.35 13.99 -12.11
N GLY A 655 12.17 14.15 -10.80
CA GLY A 655 10.89 14.57 -10.21
C GLY A 655 10.52 16.01 -10.55
N PHE A 656 11.51 16.91 -10.66
CA PHE A 656 11.30 18.29 -11.10
C PHE A 656 10.65 18.35 -12.49
N VAL A 657 11.25 17.68 -13.48
CA VAL A 657 10.75 17.71 -14.86
C VAL A 657 9.41 17.02 -14.97
N GLN A 658 9.19 15.89 -14.27
CA GLN A 658 7.88 15.24 -14.24
C GLN A 658 6.80 16.17 -13.67
N GLN A 659 7.12 16.95 -12.62
CA GLN A 659 6.19 17.91 -12.04
C GLN A 659 5.93 19.10 -13.00
N GLU A 660 6.92 19.52 -13.76
CA GLU A 660 6.76 20.52 -14.82
C GLU A 660 5.83 20.03 -15.94
N GLU A 661 5.97 18.77 -16.37
CA GLU A 661 5.06 18.14 -17.34
C GLU A 661 3.60 18.10 -16.82
N LEU A 662 3.40 17.97 -15.51
CA LEU A 662 2.06 17.99 -14.89
C LEU A 662 1.47 19.41 -14.80
N LEU A 663 2.29 20.39 -14.46
CA LEU A 663 1.85 21.76 -14.17
C LEU A 663 1.85 22.68 -15.38
N ASP A 664 2.52 22.28 -16.47
CA ASP A 664 2.78 23.10 -17.66
C ASP A 664 3.54 24.41 -17.31
N ARG A 665 4.31 24.36 -16.23
CA ARG A 665 5.19 25.43 -15.73
C ARG A 665 6.24 24.87 -14.78
N PRO A 666 7.38 25.57 -14.56
CA PRO A 666 8.33 25.18 -13.54
C PRO A 666 7.65 25.04 -12.16
N PRO A 667 7.91 23.94 -11.42
CA PRO A 667 7.35 23.73 -10.09
C PRO A 667 7.98 24.66 -9.05
N ALA A 668 7.22 24.99 -8.00
CA ALA A 668 7.74 25.65 -6.81
C ALA A 668 8.35 24.63 -5.83
N ALA A 669 9.24 25.09 -4.94
CA ALA A 669 9.90 24.23 -3.95
C ALA A 669 8.90 23.43 -3.09
N GLN A 670 7.77 24.03 -2.69
CA GLN A 670 6.72 23.34 -1.92
C GLN A 670 6.06 22.21 -2.71
N GLU A 671 5.88 22.37 -4.02
CA GLU A 671 5.24 21.37 -4.89
C GLU A 671 6.12 20.12 -5.07
N LEU A 672 7.43 20.25 -4.89
CA LEU A 672 8.41 19.16 -4.86
C LEU A 672 8.66 18.59 -3.46
N GLY A 673 8.00 19.12 -2.43
CA GLY A 673 8.25 18.74 -1.03
C GLY A 673 9.60 19.22 -0.49
N LEU A 674 10.18 20.26 -1.10
CA LEU A 674 11.47 20.85 -0.73
C LEU A 674 11.32 22.18 0.03
N GLY A 675 10.14 22.46 0.61
CA GLY A 675 9.85 23.72 1.31
C GLY A 675 10.82 24.02 2.46
N ASP A 676 11.19 22.99 3.23
CA ASP A 676 12.12 23.09 4.36
C ASP A 676 13.51 22.51 4.02
N HIS A 677 13.80 22.26 2.74
CA HIS A 677 15.05 21.63 2.33
C HIS A 677 16.24 22.58 2.54
N ARG A 678 17.24 22.13 3.30
CA ARG A 678 18.50 22.84 3.47
C ARG A 678 19.40 22.58 2.27
N TRP A 679 19.54 23.57 1.41
CA TRP A 679 20.45 23.53 0.27
C TRP A 679 21.91 23.67 0.73
N PRO A 680 22.87 23.03 0.02
CA PRO A 680 24.28 23.27 0.25
C PRO A 680 24.64 24.75 0.10
N GLU A 681 25.70 25.19 0.77
CA GLU A 681 26.18 26.57 0.72
C GLU A 681 26.39 27.05 -0.72
N GLY A 682 25.75 28.16 -1.10
CA GLY A 682 25.80 28.74 -2.45
C GLY A 682 24.81 28.15 -3.48
N LEU A 683 23.95 27.20 -3.07
CA LEU A 683 22.83 26.71 -3.89
C LEU A 683 21.49 27.28 -3.39
N THR A 684 20.67 27.72 -4.34
CA THR A 684 19.28 28.14 -4.11
C THR A 684 18.35 27.32 -5.00
N PHE A 685 17.05 27.30 -4.67
CA PHE A 685 16.07 26.63 -5.53
C PHE A 685 16.03 27.22 -6.95
N GLU A 686 16.19 28.54 -7.10
CA GLU A 686 16.23 29.20 -8.41
C GLU A 686 17.43 28.72 -9.24
N ARG A 687 18.62 28.67 -8.63
CA ARG A 687 19.82 28.16 -9.28
C ARG A 687 19.67 26.68 -9.66
N TYR A 688 19.03 25.90 -8.80
CA TYR A 688 18.71 24.51 -9.08
C TYR A 688 17.75 24.36 -10.27
N ALA A 689 16.64 25.09 -10.29
CA ALA A 689 15.66 25.05 -11.37
C ALA A 689 16.27 25.47 -12.73
N ALA A 690 17.15 26.48 -12.72
CA ALA A 690 17.90 26.89 -13.90
C ALA A 690 18.84 25.78 -14.40
N ALA A 691 19.60 25.15 -13.50
CA ALA A 691 20.50 24.04 -13.83
C ALA A 691 19.76 22.84 -14.43
N VAL A 692 18.59 22.50 -13.88
CA VAL A 692 17.74 21.42 -14.40
C VAL A 692 17.23 21.74 -15.81
N THR A 693 16.78 22.97 -16.03
CA THR A 693 16.28 23.42 -17.35
C THR A 693 17.39 23.39 -18.39
N GLU A 694 18.58 23.89 -18.06
CA GLU A 694 19.76 23.88 -18.93
C GLU A 694 20.22 22.45 -19.26
N ALA A 695 20.31 21.57 -18.27
CA ALA A 695 20.73 20.19 -18.49
C ALA A 695 19.75 19.42 -19.38
N ARG A 696 18.45 19.70 -19.25
CA ARG A 696 17.39 19.06 -20.03
C ARG A 696 17.45 19.43 -21.51
N THR A 697 17.56 20.72 -21.85
CA THR A 697 17.45 21.20 -23.24
C THR A 697 18.55 20.67 -24.15
N ALA A 698 19.65 20.19 -23.56
CA ALA A 698 20.79 19.66 -24.28
C ALA A 698 20.77 18.14 -24.46
N LEU A 699 19.72 17.44 -24.02
CA LEU A 699 19.59 15.98 -24.13
C LEU A 699 18.30 15.59 -24.85
N PRO A 700 18.33 14.51 -25.67
CA PRO A 700 17.16 14.01 -26.37
C PRO A 700 16.13 13.41 -25.43
N THR A 701 14.84 13.64 -25.72
CA THR A 701 13.72 13.04 -24.98
C THR A 701 13.35 11.64 -25.44
N VAL A 702 13.76 11.25 -26.66
CA VAL A 702 13.46 9.95 -27.28
C VAL A 702 14.76 9.19 -27.58
N ARG A 703 14.78 7.89 -27.31
CA ARG A 703 15.88 7.00 -27.69
C ARG A 703 15.88 6.82 -29.21
N GLY A 704 16.99 7.12 -29.88
CA GLY A 704 17.13 6.88 -31.32
C GLY A 704 17.20 5.38 -31.63
N ILE A 705 16.49 4.93 -32.66
CA ILE A 705 16.64 3.56 -33.18
C ILE A 705 17.84 3.58 -34.13
N ALA A 706 18.95 2.93 -33.75
CA ALA A 706 20.06 2.75 -34.67
C ALA A 706 19.63 1.75 -35.78
N PRO A 707 19.81 2.06 -37.08
CA PRO A 707 19.43 1.14 -38.16
C PRO A 707 20.24 -0.16 -38.04
N THR A 708 19.51 -1.25 -37.85
CA THR A 708 20.04 -2.61 -37.65
C THR A 708 20.49 -3.22 -38.99
N ASN A 709 21.56 -2.69 -39.59
CA ASN A 709 22.16 -3.25 -40.82
C ASN A 709 23.58 -3.81 -40.61
N ALA A 710 24.04 -3.99 -39.37
CA ALA A 710 25.26 -4.72 -39.09
C ALA A 710 24.92 -6.13 -38.57
N PRO A 711 25.42 -7.22 -39.18
CA PRO A 711 25.30 -8.55 -38.59
C PRO A 711 25.92 -8.55 -37.19
N PRO A 712 25.40 -9.36 -36.25
CA PRO A 712 25.93 -9.40 -34.89
C PRO A 712 27.40 -9.81 -34.93
N THR A 713 28.30 -8.85 -34.70
CA THR A 713 29.69 -9.13 -34.42
C THR A 713 29.72 -9.99 -33.15
N PRO A 714 30.26 -11.22 -33.18
CA PRO A 714 30.41 -12.01 -31.96
C PRO A 714 31.18 -11.16 -30.95
N ALA A 715 30.60 -10.99 -29.77
CA ALA A 715 31.20 -10.23 -28.68
C ALA A 715 32.63 -10.73 -28.48
N ALA A 716 33.61 -9.85 -28.73
CA ALA A 716 34.99 -10.15 -28.44
C ALA A 716 35.08 -10.52 -26.95
N ALA A 717 35.65 -11.69 -26.67
CA ALA A 717 35.86 -12.17 -25.32
C ALA A 717 36.51 -11.07 -24.47
N PRO A 718 36.00 -10.76 -23.27
CA PRO A 718 36.71 -9.85 -22.38
C PRO A 718 38.06 -10.48 -22.06
N ALA A 719 39.14 -9.74 -22.34
CA ALA A 719 40.50 -10.17 -22.06
C ALA A 719 40.63 -10.57 -20.59
N ALA A 720 41.06 -11.80 -20.35
CA ALA A 720 41.39 -12.29 -19.03
C ALA A 720 42.47 -11.39 -18.41
N VAL A 721 42.22 -10.89 -17.21
CA VAL A 721 43.25 -10.26 -16.38
C VAL A 721 44.28 -11.35 -16.05
N PRO A 722 45.57 -11.20 -16.37
CA PRO A 722 46.57 -12.21 -16.07
C PRO A 722 46.74 -12.32 -14.54
N ALA A 723 46.67 -13.55 -14.03
CA ALA A 723 47.00 -13.86 -12.65
C ALA A 723 48.52 -13.80 -12.48
N ASP A 724 49.02 -12.78 -11.79
CA ASP A 724 50.43 -12.69 -11.40
C ASP A 724 50.78 -13.81 -10.41
N ARG A 725 51.65 -14.73 -10.84
CA ARG A 725 52.45 -15.59 -9.96
C ARG A 725 53.78 -14.89 -9.70
N PRO A 726 54.21 -14.64 -8.45
CA PRO A 726 55.56 -14.14 -8.22
C PRO A 726 56.56 -15.30 -8.28
N ALA A 727 57.54 -15.15 -9.18
CA ALA A 727 58.79 -15.90 -9.17
C ALA A 727 59.81 -15.23 -8.24
N ALA A 728 60.75 -16.02 -7.74
CA ALA A 728 61.71 -15.70 -6.70
C ALA A 728 62.83 -14.71 -7.10
N GLY A 729 63.30 -13.94 -6.11
CA GLY A 729 64.73 -13.65 -5.88
C GLY A 729 65.31 -12.30 -6.33
N HIS A 730 65.63 -11.45 -5.34
CA HIS A 730 66.95 -10.84 -5.05
C HIS A 730 66.93 -9.35 -4.60
N THR A 731 67.23 -9.17 -3.30
CA THR A 731 68.12 -8.18 -2.63
C THR A 731 68.52 -6.88 -3.35
N ALA A 732 68.29 -5.71 -2.70
CA ALA A 732 69.26 -5.01 -1.84
C ALA A 732 68.90 -3.53 -1.60
N GLY A 733 69.08 -3.06 -0.36
CA GLY A 733 69.68 -1.74 -0.11
C GLY A 733 68.85 -0.63 0.56
N GLN A 734 69.14 -0.41 1.85
CA GLN A 734 69.26 0.91 2.56
C GLN A 734 68.01 1.80 2.63
N GLY A 735 67.57 2.36 3.75
CA GLY A 735 68.17 2.66 5.05
C GLY A 735 67.48 3.94 5.55
N GLY A 736 67.17 4.06 6.85
CA GLY A 736 66.61 5.32 7.38
C GLY A 736 65.74 5.12 8.62
N GLN A 737 66.39 5.16 9.78
CA GLN A 737 65.79 5.18 11.11
C GLN A 737 64.98 6.46 11.36
N SER A 738 63.87 6.36 12.10
CA SER A 738 63.55 7.24 13.24
C SER A 738 62.35 6.69 14.02
N GLN A 739 62.54 6.60 15.34
CA GLN A 739 61.65 6.00 16.34
C GLN A 739 60.45 6.89 16.72
N PRO A 740 59.44 6.32 17.41
CA PRO A 740 58.12 6.91 17.63
C PRO A 740 58.04 7.69 18.95
N VAL A 741 57.15 8.69 19.00
CA VAL A 741 56.69 9.31 20.25
C VAL A 741 55.26 8.84 20.50
N LEU A 742 55.07 8.08 21.57
CA LEU A 742 53.75 7.72 22.10
C LEU A 742 53.17 8.87 22.96
N PRO A 743 51.83 8.99 23.03
CA PRO A 743 51.14 10.06 23.74
C PRO A 743 50.84 9.68 25.19
N SER A 744 50.49 10.69 26.00
CA SER A 744 49.84 10.52 27.31
C SER A 744 48.62 11.46 27.42
N PRO A 745 47.65 11.17 28.30
CA PRO A 745 46.22 11.25 27.98
C PRO A 745 45.44 12.29 28.80
N ALA A 746 44.12 12.32 28.53
CA ALA A 746 43.01 12.79 29.34
C ALA A 746 42.42 14.18 29.02
N ALA A 747 41.16 14.18 28.57
CA ALA A 747 40.05 14.74 29.34
C ALA A 747 38.72 14.24 28.72
N ALA A 748 37.93 13.52 29.52
CA ALA A 748 36.59 13.07 29.20
C ALA A 748 35.61 14.26 29.21
N ALA A 749 34.69 14.29 28.24
CA ALA A 749 33.53 15.18 28.26
C ALA A 749 32.25 14.33 28.24
N ASP A 750 31.30 14.71 29.10
CA ASP A 750 30.05 14.02 29.41
C ASP A 750 29.10 13.84 28.19
N PRO A 751 28.23 12.82 28.22
CA PRO A 751 27.28 12.53 27.15
C PRO A 751 26.09 13.51 27.14
N PRO A 752 25.55 13.86 25.96
CA PRO A 752 24.34 14.67 25.86
C PRO A 752 23.07 13.89 26.26
N PRO A 753 22.01 14.58 26.73
CA PRO A 753 20.77 13.96 27.19
C PRO A 753 19.90 13.40 26.04
N PRO A 754 18.99 12.44 26.33
CA PRO A 754 18.22 11.74 25.32
C PRO A 754 17.15 12.64 24.68
N GLU A 755 17.07 12.57 23.35
CA GLU A 755 16.04 13.24 22.54
C GLU A 755 14.66 12.60 22.76
N ALA A 756 13.64 13.47 22.84
CA ALA A 756 12.24 13.10 22.97
C ALA A 756 11.71 12.49 21.66
N GLU A 757 11.02 11.35 21.79
CA GLU A 757 10.34 10.66 20.69
C GLU A 757 9.21 11.53 20.12
N ASP A 758 9.42 12.06 18.92
CA ASP A 758 8.38 12.72 18.12
C ASP A 758 7.54 11.67 17.39
N SER A 759 6.26 11.61 17.74
CA SER A 759 5.31 10.61 17.28
C SER A 759 4.63 11.05 15.98
N GLY A 760 4.62 10.16 14.99
CA GLY A 760 3.50 10.03 14.07
C GLY A 760 3.34 11.07 12.95
N ARG A 761 4.33 11.26 12.07
CA ARG A 761 4.08 11.70 10.68
C ARG A 761 4.77 10.76 9.70
N ARG A 762 3.98 9.98 8.94
CA ARG A 762 4.48 9.20 7.80
C ARG A 762 5.10 10.14 6.76
N ARG A 763 6.43 10.26 6.76
CA ARG A 763 7.19 10.98 5.73
C ARG A 763 7.09 10.21 4.40
N GLY A 764 6.77 10.93 3.32
CA GLY A 764 6.78 10.38 1.96
C GLY A 764 8.17 9.86 1.56
N PHE A 765 8.24 9.08 0.47
CA PHE A 765 9.47 8.47 -0.05
C PHE A 765 10.66 9.45 -0.16
N LEU A 766 10.41 10.69 -0.60
CA LEU A 766 11.41 11.76 -0.64
C LEU A 766 11.91 12.16 0.75
N GLY A 767 11.04 12.23 1.76
CA GLY A 767 11.44 12.50 3.14
C GLY A 767 12.31 11.41 3.75
N ARG A 768 12.17 10.14 3.31
CA ARG A 768 13.04 9.04 3.73
C ARG A 768 14.45 9.11 3.13
N LEU A 769 14.59 9.63 1.90
CA LEU A 769 15.89 9.89 1.26
C LEU A 769 16.69 11.02 1.93
N PHE A 770 16.02 11.95 2.61
CA PHE A 770 16.67 13.08 3.30
C PHE A 770 16.89 12.87 4.81
N SER A 771 16.44 11.75 5.40
CA SER A 771 16.47 11.54 6.86
C SER A 771 17.53 10.55 7.37
N ARG A 772 18.40 9.99 6.52
CA ARG A 772 19.56 9.20 6.95
C ARG A 772 20.82 10.07 6.87
N GLY A 773 21.14 10.73 7.98
CA GLY A 773 22.46 11.27 8.29
C GLY A 773 23.14 10.35 9.28
#